data_AF-A0A9X1K026-F1
#
_entry.id   AF-A0A9X1K026-F1
#
_cell.length_a   1.000
_cell.length_b   1.000
_cell.length_c   1.000
_cell.angle_alpha   90.00
_cell.angle_beta   90.00
_cell.angle_gamma   90.00
#
_symmetry.space_group_name_H-M   'P 1'
#
loop_
_entity.id
_entity.type
_entity.pdbx_description
1 polymer ?
#
loop_
_entity_poly.entity_id
_entity_poly.type
_entity_poly.pdbx_seq_one_letter_code
_entity_poly.pdbx_strand_id
1 'polypeptide(L)'
;MRNIYSKKSKIYRSLNKVWVLYSIILGSLLANNLQAQIVCGPVNTLYQTIGNAGAGVTEIYRYNNFQQSYVLVGQFPGVTNISASNSAYNATTQYVYSSTGGSTVRVYDPANNYNYIGDINITGNSVNFNNVLFAQGDFVGFVNGNSIVRFDVTGIASYPASIPVTEVVIAGAGGSNDFSLLGNSIYGVAGFSTLRVIDLVGNTVTNRALTVDNSLDGIAHGNGWGAAWQDRFGNFYTFNNLNGAIYKITNVANPASVNLVKILIANPSGQNDGFGCEIGPDPLDWDDDGVSDITDIDDDNDGILDLDESGGTGLDPGADADGDAILNFRDPDIPGYVDTNGDTINDNFDFDLDGVPDAYDLDSDNDGIPDNIEGQTTNGYISPSTFDADLNGLDDNYESAPGNGEGISIVNTDGIDNADVLDFDSDNDGIYDTNEAGIILSGLDTDFDGLDDAVDTTNDLTDPNGNIDDPTLLPDSDGDVGSGGDVDYRDSRDSDGDGVLDSVDLDDDNDGILDTDEYPGLDEFGDEDGDGIYNYADSIDNGTGDGSITNYTDSNLDGIPDAFDIDLDGIPNHLDLDSDSDNCTDANEAYNDLNADGGDGGEYGTGTPPPTNPDGTVIAASYLGTNATVTTFGPDNDGDGIANLCDLDDDNDGNPDTTDPNPLTPMAIDDSDSAVIGIPQNIQIIGNDDYFSNNDPSSTGTIYITDTGTGTAAGTIVFDPDTGELIYTPLASEGNTTVTVVYEVCNDITPLGPGPEDICSQAIVSIIIIGDTDGDGVTDNVDSDPNNPCDPVQAPGYTGYDSSNPIWQAADCDEDGVTNGTEANVDGTDPYDPCDYLVTSQNLANVGPTWNNTDCDGDGVTNGDEIASGTDPQNPCDYNPVLISLPQTTMWLLADCDGDGTSNGQEQNDGTDPLDPCSVTNQVIPNPADPNYSIWAAADCDGDGVDNGTEATIDGTDPYDPCDVATQTVQTNPNAPGTPAQNAYNVWAAADCDGDGESNGVEVTNGTNPFDPCDVSIATIPIPSNPNYGVWATADCDGDGEDNGTEATNGTDPFDPCDVTAQTIPPNPNAPSTPEQTAYDIWAAADCDGDGVTNGDEVDEDGDGINNNGPNDTNPFDPCDYNQADQVIANVTTSWNTIDCDGDGVTNGDEIIDGTDPQDGCSYMASSVTLPTTPAWEALDCDGDGVTNGDEIADGTDPLDECDLVVASQTVPP
;
A
#
# COMPACT_ATOMS: atom_id res chain seq x y z
N MET A 1 60.87 47.75 26.45
CA MET A 1 61.47 48.48 25.30
C MET A 1 60.49 49.57 24.83
N ARG A 2 60.68 50.85 25.23
CA ARG A 2 59.59 51.86 25.33
C ARG A 2 59.33 52.78 24.12
N ASN A 3 59.91 52.54 22.94
CA ASN A 3 59.70 53.40 21.75
C ASN A 3 59.09 52.67 20.53
N ILE A 4 58.59 51.45 20.70
CA ILE A 4 58.03 50.63 19.61
C ILE A 4 56.51 50.40 19.81
N TYR A 5 56.05 50.20 21.06
CA TYR A 5 54.63 49.89 21.34
C TYR A 5 53.64 51.05 21.13
N SER A 6 54.08 52.32 21.22
CA SER A 6 53.22 53.47 20.87
C SER A 6 52.88 53.55 19.38
N LYS A 7 53.49 52.71 18.52
CA LYS A 7 53.07 52.50 17.14
C LYS A 7 52.15 51.28 16.99
N LYS A 8 52.31 50.21 17.77
CA LYS A 8 51.43 49.02 17.72
C LYS A 8 50.02 49.28 18.26
N SER A 9 49.81 50.08 19.31
CA SER A 9 48.43 50.31 19.81
C SER A 9 47.58 51.21 18.90
N LYS A 10 48.20 51.93 17.95
CA LYS A 10 47.51 52.60 16.84
C LYS A 10 47.23 51.69 15.65
N ILE A 11 47.83 50.49 15.63
CA ILE A 11 47.60 49.44 14.64
C ILE A 11 46.52 48.50 15.17
N TYR A 12 46.54 48.12 16.46
CA TYR A 12 45.46 47.31 17.06
C TYR A 12 44.12 48.06 17.16
N ARG A 13 44.09 49.35 17.54
CA ARG A 13 42.86 50.16 17.42
C ARG A 13 42.48 50.52 15.97
N SER A 14 43.23 50.06 14.97
CA SER A 14 42.83 50.01 13.57
C SER A 14 42.79 48.58 13.02
N LEU A 15 42.80 47.57 13.91
CA LEU A 15 42.57 46.16 13.59
C LEU A 15 41.26 45.71 14.20
N ASN A 16 40.93 45.97 15.48
CA ASN A 16 39.55 45.73 15.97
C ASN A 16 38.52 46.69 15.35
N LYS A 17 38.94 47.88 14.89
CA LYS A 17 38.10 48.74 14.02
C LYS A 17 38.12 48.34 12.54
N VAL A 18 38.88 47.31 12.19
CA VAL A 18 38.80 46.63 10.89
C VAL A 18 38.02 45.33 11.05
N TRP A 19 38.20 44.55 12.12
CA TRP A 19 37.46 43.34 12.48
C TRP A 19 36.01 43.60 12.88
N VAL A 20 35.69 44.54 13.77
CA VAL A 20 34.28 44.93 14.01
C VAL A 20 33.68 45.64 12.79
N LEU A 21 34.50 46.18 11.88
CA LEU A 21 33.99 46.52 10.56
C LEU A 21 33.81 45.26 9.70
N TYR A 22 34.69 44.27 9.76
CA TYR A 22 34.71 43.05 8.97
C TYR A 22 33.55 42.12 9.33
N SER A 23 33.23 41.96 10.62
CA SER A 23 32.12 41.15 11.14
C SER A 23 30.78 41.87 11.01
N ILE A 24 30.72 43.21 11.14
CA ILE A 24 29.51 43.95 10.75
C ILE A 24 29.37 43.95 9.21
N ILE A 25 30.47 43.92 8.45
CA ILE A 25 30.42 43.77 6.98
C ILE A 25 30.02 42.34 6.61
N LEU A 26 30.52 41.29 7.27
CA LEU A 26 30.11 39.88 7.06
C LEU A 26 28.66 39.65 7.47
N GLY A 27 28.25 40.09 8.66
CA GLY A 27 26.84 40.05 9.07
C GLY A 27 25.92 40.99 8.27
N SER A 28 26.48 41.90 7.46
CA SER A 28 25.75 42.66 6.43
C SER A 28 26.00 42.15 5.00
N LEU A 29 26.74 41.05 4.82
CA LEU A 29 26.93 40.34 3.55
C LEU A 29 26.12 39.05 3.54
N LEU A 30 26.14 38.30 4.65
CA LEU A 30 25.40 37.05 4.84
C LEU A 30 23.89 37.31 4.97
N ALA A 31 23.49 38.28 5.79
CA ALA A 31 22.09 38.70 5.93
C ALA A 31 21.54 39.53 4.74
N ASN A 32 22.05 39.30 3.52
CA ASN A 32 21.55 39.89 2.27
C ASN A 32 21.44 38.88 1.11
N ASN A 33 21.85 37.61 1.27
CA ASN A 33 21.87 36.63 0.18
C ASN A 33 20.98 35.39 0.38
N LEU A 34 20.48 35.09 1.58
CA LEU A 34 19.33 34.19 1.74
C LEU A 34 18.05 34.93 1.33
N GLN A 35 17.87 35.09 0.03
CA GLN A 35 16.55 35.16 -0.58
C GLN A 35 16.16 33.71 -0.91
N ALA A 36 15.05 33.21 -0.37
CA ALA A 36 14.51 31.92 -0.77
C ALA A 36 14.42 31.83 -2.30
N GLN A 37 14.78 30.68 -2.86
CA GLN A 37 14.77 30.36 -4.28
C GLN A 37 13.47 30.90 -4.90
N ILE A 38 13.57 31.85 -5.83
CA ILE A 38 12.40 32.32 -6.56
C ILE A 38 12.31 31.47 -7.81
N VAL A 39 11.58 30.34 -7.72
CA VAL A 39 11.35 29.38 -8.80
C VAL A 39 11.33 30.07 -10.16
N CYS A 40 12.42 29.91 -10.89
CA CYS A 40 12.63 30.64 -12.14
C CYS A 40 11.70 30.12 -13.24
N GLY A 41 11.18 28.90 -13.12
CA GLY A 41 10.28 28.26 -14.07
C GLY A 41 10.91 28.22 -15.46
N PRO A 42 10.14 28.47 -16.55
CA PRO A 42 10.57 28.22 -17.94
C PRO A 42 11.65 29.20 -18.49
N VAL A 43 12.35 29.90 -17.61
CA VAL A 43 13.49 30.79 -17.88
C VAL A 43 14.53 30.61 -16.76
N ASN A 44 15.04 29.39 -16.61
CA ASN A 44 16.09 29.00 -15.66
C ASN A 44 17.46 29.59 -16.07
N THR A 45 17.92 29.31 -17.30
CA THR A 45 19.25 29.72 -17.81
C THR A 45 19.26 31.08 -18.56
N LEU A 46 20.33 31.36 -19.32
CA LEU A 46 20.66 32.64 -19.94
C LEU A 46 20.13 32.78 -21.39
N TYR A 47 19.14 33.65 -21.61
CA TYR A 47 18.50 33.82 -22.94
C TYR A 47 18.99 35.05 -23.71
N GLN A 48 19.22 34.85 -25.01
CA GLN A 48 19.59 35.90 -25.96
C GLN A 48 18.46 36.17 -26.97
N THR A 49 18.36 37.40 -27.47
CA THR A 49 17.33 37.81 -28.43
C THR A 49 17.92 38.56 -29.63
N ILE A 50 17.43 38.26 -30.83
CA ILE A 50 17.99 38.75 -32.11
C ILE A 50 16.90 39.30 -33.03
N GLY A 51 17.04 40.54 -33.48
CA GLY A 51 16.05 41.19 -34.35
C GLY A 51 16.11 40.74 -35.81
N ASN A 52 15.23 39.84 -36.24
CA ASN A 52 15.13 39.42 -37.64
C ASN A 52 14.15 40.31 -38.45
N ALA A 53 14.65 41.44 -38.93
CA ALA A 53 13.90 42.36 -39.80
C ALA A 53 13.45 41.77 -41.15
N GLY A 54 13.96 40.60 -41.55
CA GLY A 54 13.50 39.87 -42.74
C GLY A 54 12.18 39.13 -42.50
N ALA A 55 12.02 38.58 -41.30
CA ALA A 55 10.85 37.82 -40.86
C ALA A 55 9.80 38.67 -40.11
N GLY A 56 10.21 39.76 -39.45
CA GLY A 56 9.30 40.61 -38.65
C GLY A 56 9.02 40.05 -37.26
N VAL A 57 10.02 39.38 -36.70
CA VAL A 57 10.05 38.75 -35.37
C VAL A 57 11.38 39.09 -34.69
N THR A 58 11.43 38.93 -33.38
CA THR A 58 12.69 38.81 -32.65
C THR A 58 12.87 37.33 -32.31
N GLU A 59 13.95 36.70 -32.77
CA GLU A 59 14.30 35.33 -32.42
C GLU A 59 14.85 35.27 -30.98
N ILE A 60 14.66 34.15 -30.30
CA ILE A 60 15.03 33.90 -28.91
C ILE A 60 15.87 32.63 -28.88
N TYR A 61 17.04 32.70 -28.26
CA TYR A 61 18.00 31.62 -28.16
C TYR A 61 18.28 31.30 -26.68
N ARG A 62 18.14 30.04 -26.27
CA ARG A 62 18.57 29.50 -24.96
C ARG A 62 20.07 29.22 -25.04
N TYR A 63 20.82 29.49 -23.98
CA TYR A 63 22.17 28.96 -23.82
C TYR A 63 22.04 27.50 -23.38
N ASN A 64 22.65 26.56 -24.09
CA ASN A 64 22.83 25.18 -23.61
C ASN A 64 24.26 25.08 -23.09
N ASN A 65 24.44 24.52 -21.88
CA ASN A 65 25.72 24.54 -21.16
C ASN A 65 26.72 23.61 -21.86
N PHE A 66 26.34 22.35 -22.01
CA PHE A 66 27.11 21.27 -22.65
C PHE A 66 27.69 21.69 -24.00
N GLN A 67 26.84 21.97 -25.00
CA GLN A 67 27.23 22.44 -26.33
C GLN A 67 27.88 23.85 -26.35
N GLN A 68 27.94 24.57 -25.22
CA GLN A 68 28.38 25.97 -25.06
C GLN A 68 27.84 26.91 -26.16
N SER A 69 26.57 26.70 -26.49
CA SER A 69 25.95 27.08 -27.76
C SER A 69 24.66 27.88 -27.52
N TYR A 70 24.16 28.51 -28.57
CA TYR A 70 22.88 29.23 -28.53
C TYR A 70 21.88 28.53 -29.44
N VAL A 71 20.95 27.79 -28.85
CA VAL A 71 19.90 27.03 -29.53
C VAL A 71 18.66 27.91 -29.72
N LEU A 72 18.06 27.89 -30.92
CA LEU A 72 16.87 28.70 -31.23
C LEU A 72 15.61 28.08 -30.61
N VAL A 73 15.18 28.60 -29.47
CA VAL A 73 14.03 28.08 -28.69
C VAL A 73 12.70 28.80 -28.94
N GLY A 74 12.71 30.02 -29.50
CA GLY A 74 11.46 30.78 -29.61
C GLY A 74 11.54 32.04 -30.47
N GLN A 75 10.39 32.72 -30.61
CA GLN A 75 10.30 33.99 -31.35
C GLN A 75 9.23 34.92 -30.76
N PHE A 76 9.54 36.20 -30.53
CA PHE A 76 8.54 37.23 -30.23
C PHE A 76 7.85 37.71 -31.53
N PRO A 77 6.55 37.41 -31.76
CA PRO A 77 5.87 37.81 -32.98
C PRO A 77 5.61 39.34 -33.07
N GLY A 78 5.77 39.89 -34.29
CA GLY A 78 5.25 41.21 -34.64
C GLY A 78 6.11 42.40 -34.22
N VAL A 79 7.44 42.22 -34.18
CA VAL A 79 8.44 43.30 -34.01
C VAL A 79 9.08 43.60 -35.38
N THR A 80 9.11 44.85 -35.81
CA THR A 80 9.48 45.23 -37.21
C THR A 80 10.83 45.95 -37.34
N ASN A 81 11.72 45.76 -36.36
CA ASN A 81 13.00 46.46 -36.26
C ASN A 81 14.19 45.55 -36.63
N ILE A 82 15.36 46.15 -36.87
CA ILE A 82 16.65 45.48 -37.15
C ILE A 82 17.49 45.21 -35.90
N SER A 83 17.17 45.86 -34.78
CA SER A 83 17.70 45.50 -33.46
C SER A 83 16.68 44.59 -32.78
N ALA A 84 17.15 43.76 -31.84
CA ALA A 84 16.29 43.06 -30.92
C ALA A 84 15.39 44.03 -30.11
N SER A 85 14.48 43.44 -29.36
CA SER A 85 13.62 44.15 -28.42
C SER A 85 14.09 43.82 -27.01
N ASN A 86 14.68 44.80 -26.33
CA ASN A 86 14.90 44.80 -24.89
C ASN A 86 13.76 44.12 -24.12
N SER A 87 14.08 43.02 -23.45
CA SER A 87 13.15 42.24 -22.64
C SER A 87 13.65 42.14 -21.21
N ALA A 88 12.75 41.80 -20.29
CA ALA A 88 13.05 41.29 -18.96
C ALA A 88 12.03 40.21 -18.62
N TYR A 89 12.49 39.10 -18.06
CA TYR A 89 11.62 38.12 -17.40
C TYR A 89 11.31 38.58 -15.98
N ASN A 90 10.16 38.20 -15.44
CA ASN A 90 9.78 38.47 -14.05
C ASN A 90 9.28 37.15 -13.46
N ALA A 91 10.05 36.57 -12.53
CA ALA A 91 9.74 35.26 -11.97
C ALA A 91 8.41 35.26 -11.20
N THR A 92 8.07 36.34 -10.47
CA THR A 92 6.79 36.49 -9.75
C THR A 92 5.54 36.43 -10.65
N THR A 93 5.66 36.71 -11.95
CA THR A 93 4.55 36.56 -12.92
C THR A 93 4.81 35.51 -13.98
N GLN A 94 5.96 34.83 -13.95
CA GLN A 94 6.47 33.92 -14.96
C GLN A 94 6.32 34.41 -16.42
N TYR A 95 6.40 35.71 -16.65
CA TYR A 95 6.19 36.31 -17.98
C TYR A 95 7.37 37.15 -18.48
N VAL A 96 7.58 37.13 -19.80
CA VAL A 96 8.58 37.97 -20.47
C VAL A 96 7.95 39.28 -20.95
N TYR A 97 8.45 40.39 -20.40
CA TYR A 97 8.03 41.75 -20.74
C TYR A 97 9.01 42.33 -21.75
N SER A 98 8.54 42.75 -22.93
CA SER A 98 9.39 43.22 -24.03
C SER A 98 9.00 44.61 -24.55
N SER A 99 10.01 45.42 -24.87
CA SER A 99 9.84 46.78 -25.36
C SER A 99 9.49 46.82 -26.85
N THR A 100 8.38 47.50 -27.18
CA THR A 100 8.03 47.84 -28.58
C THR A 100 8.52 49.24 -29.01
N GLY A 101 9.14 49.98 -28.08
CA GLY A 101 9.40 51.40 -28.20
C GLY A 101 8.14 52.27 -28.00
N GLY A 102 8.31 53.48 -27.45
CA GLY A 102 7.21 54.43 -27.24
C GLY A 102 6.66 54.42 -25.81
N SER A 103 5.47 53.87 -25.58
CA SER A 103 4.86 53.80 -24.24
C SER A 103 4.05 52.51 -24.03
N THR A 104 4.46 51.45 -24.72
CA THR A 104 3.80 50.14 -24.72
C THR A 104 4.85 49.05 -24.52
N VAL A 105 4.56 48.14 -23.61
CA VAL A 105 5.33 46.92 -23.32
C VAL A 105 4.45 45.74 -23.70
N ARG A 106 5.00 44.71 -24.34
CA ARG A 106 4.28 43.46 -24.62
C ARG A 106 4.62 42.42 -23.58
N VAL A 107 3.68 41.51 -23.35
CA VAL A 107 3.82 40.37 -22.44
C VAL A 107 3.74 39.09 -23.28
N TYR A 108 4.68 38.18 -23.05
CA TYR A 108 4.77 36.88 -23.67
C TYR A 108 4.86 35.78 -22.61
N ASP A 109 4.32 34.62 -22.94
CA ASP A 109 4.24 33.42 -22.10
C ASP A 109 5.38 32.45 -22.47
N PRO A 110 6.48 32.36 -21.70
CA PRO A 110 7.61 31.48 -22.02
C PRO A 110 7.21 30.00 -22.05
N ALA A 111 6.50 29.50 -21.04
CA ALA A 111 6.01 28.11 -20.97
C ALA A 111 5.18 27.74 -22.22
N ASN A 112 4.36 28.66 -22.73
CA ASN A 112 3.60 28.46 -23.97
C ASN A 112 4.38 28.92 -25.23
N ASN A 113 5.65 28.54 -25.38
CA ASN A 113 6.51 28.87 -26.54
C ASN A 113 6.46 30.37 -26.92
N TYR A 114 6.71 31.22 -25.93
CA TYR A 114 6.76 32.68 -26.06
C TYR A 114 5.50 33.31 -26.69
N ASN A 115 4.33 32.70 -26.46
CA ASN A 115 3.07 33.15 -27.04
C ASN A 115 2.69 34.56 -26.58
N TYR A 116 2.15 35.36 -27.50
CA TYR A 116 1.79 36.76 -27.21
C TYR A 116 0.48 36.86 -26.40
N ILE A 117 0.60 37.28 -25.13
CA ILE A 117 -0.53 37.48 -24.22
C ILE A 117 -1.22 38.83 -24.46
N GLY A 118 -0.44 39.93 -24.54
CA GLY A 118 -1.03 41.25 -24.73
C GLY A 118 -0.12 42.47 -24.52
N ASP A 119 -0.71 43.67 -24.67
CA ASP A 119 -0.04 44.97 -24.52
C ASP A 119 -0.33 45.61 -23.15
N ILE A 120 0.70 46.06 -22.43
CA ILE A 120 0.62 47.01 -21.31
C ILE A 120 0.87 48.43 -21.83
N ASN A 121 -0.08 49.34 -21.61
CA ASN A 121 0.06 50.75 -21.96
C ASN A 121 0.49 51.58 -20.74
N ILE A 122 1.69 52.14 -20.79
CA ILE A 122 2.30 52.86 -19.67
C ILE A 122 1.81 54.31 -19.63
N THR A 123 1.21 54.71 -18.51
CA THR A 123 0.55 56.01 -18.33
C THR A 123 1.27 56.89 -17.29
N GLY A 124 1.11 58.22 -17.41
CA GLY A 124 1.74 59.20 -16.52
C GLY A 124 3.16 59.63 -16.91
N ASN A 125 3.86 58.84 -17.73
CA ASN A 125 5.17 59.19 -18.27
C ASN A 125 5.07 60.27 -19.39
N SER A 126 6.13 61.08 -19.55
CA SER A 126 6.22 62.15 -20.56
C SER A 126 7.33 61.97 -21.60
N VAL A 127 8.01 60.81 -21.59
CA VAL A 127 9.13 60.47 -22.48
C VAL A 127 8.88 59.13 -23.16
N ASN A 128 9.31 58.98 -24.42
CA ASN A 128 9.29 57.69 -25.10
C ASN A 128 10.31 56.73 -24.45
N PHE A 129 9.85 55.55 -24.09
CA PHE A 129 10.64 54.41 -23.62
C PHE A 129 11.32 53.70 -24.81
N ASN A 130 12.60 53.37 -24.68
CA ASN A 130 13.46 52.88 -25.76
C ASN A 130 14.75 52.17 -25.24
N ASN A 131 14.78 51.79 -23.96
CA ASN A 131 15.97 51.31 -23.23
C ASN A 131 15.70 49.93 -22.60
N VAL A 132 16.70 49.32 -21.95
CA VAL A 132 16.57 48.01 -21.28
C VAL A 132 15.55 48.03 -20.14
N LEU A 133 14.84 46.91 -20.01
CA LEU A 133 13.95 46.59 -18.91
C LEU A 133 14.74 45.87 -17.81
N PHE A 134 14.35 46.07 -16.56
CA PHE A 134 14.67 45.20 -15.44
C PHE A 134 13.36 44.79 -14.77
N ALA A 135 13.33 43.62 -14.14
CA ALA A 135 12.26 43.19 -13.26
C ALA A 135 12.77 43.17 -11.81
N GLN A 136 11.86 43.31 -10.84
CA GLN A 136 12.07 42.89 -9.45
C GLN A 136 10.74 42.71 -8.72
N GLY A 137 10.46 41.49 -8.26
CA GLY A 137 9.21 41.13 -7.57
C GLY A 137 7.97 41.66 -8.29
N ASP A 138 7.13 42.43 -7.58
CA ASP A 138 5.93 43.10 -8.15
C ASP A 138 6.17 44.04 -9.36
N PHE A 139 7.41 44.41 -9.69
CA PHE A 139 7.71 45.53 -10.58
C PHE A 139 8.49 45.15 -11.84
N VAL A 140 8.19 45.87 -12.92
CA VAL A 140 9.07 46.00 -14.10
C VAL A 140 9.43 47.47 -14.29
N GLY A 141 10.67 47.76 -14.69
CA GLY A 141 11.19 49.13 -14.76
C GLY A 141 12.28 49.34 -15.79
N PHE A 142 12.74 50.59 -15.91
CA PHE A 142 13.83 51.00 -16.80
C PHE A 142 14.53 52.29 -16.35
N VAL A 143 15.77 52.46 -16.80
CA VAL A 143 16.57 53.69 -16.58
C VAL A 143 16.41 54.64 -17.76
N ASN A 144 16.02 55.90 -17.51
CA ASN A 144 15.86 56.95 -18.53
C ASN A 144 16.59 58.24 -18.13
N GLY A 145 17.84 58.38 -18.60
CA GLY A 145 18.63 59.59 -18.38
C GLY A 145 19.03 59.79 -16.92
N ASN A 146 18.26 60.55 -16.14
CA ASN A 146 18.45 60.71 -14.69
C ASN A 146 17.24 60.20 -13.89
N SER A 147 16.34 59.45 -14.52
CA SER A 147 15.14 58.92 -13.88
C SER A 147 15.14 57.40 -13.92
N ILE A 148 14.76 56.78 -12.80
CA ILE A 148 14.34 55.37 -12.72
C ILE A 148 12.83 55.36 -12.82
N VAL A 149 12.28 54.56 -13.73
CA VAL A 149 10.82 54.45 -13.96
C VAL A 149 10.43 53.02 -13.70
N ARG A 150 9.47 52.76 -12.82
CA ARG A 150 8.92 51.42 -12.57
C ARG A 150 7.40 51.41 -12.60
N PHE A 151 6.82 50.28 -12.96
CA PHE A 151 5.39 50.02 -12.96
C PHE A 151 5.13 48.64 -12.36
N ASP A 152 4.02 48.55 -11.66
CA ASP A 152 3.51 47.36 -10.99
C ASP A 152 2.93 46.40 -12.03
N VAL A 153 3.29 45.11 -11.98
CA VAL A 153 2.86 44.08 -12.93
C VAL A 153 2.01 42.97 -12.32
N THR A 154 1.86 42.91 -10.99
CA THR A 154 1.04 41.89 -10.33
C THR A 154 -0.45 42.30 -10.31
N GLY A 155 -1.35 41.32 -10.19
CA GLY A 155 -2.80 41.56 -10.18
C GLY A 155 -3.43 42.05 -11.50
N ILE A 156 -2.74 41.92 -12.65
CA ILE A 156 -3.31 42.26 -13.98
C ILE A 156 -4.34 41.21 -14.41
N ALA A 157 -5.61 41.45 -14.09
CA ALA A 157 -6.69 40.49 -14.39
C ALA A 157 -7.03 40.29 -15.89
N SER A 158 -6.51 41.11 -16.81
CA SER A 158 -6.65 40.91 -18.28
C SER A 158 -5.81 41.90 -19.10
N TYR A 159 -5.46 41.50 -20.32
CA TYR A 159 -4.77 42.35 -21.30
C TYR A 159 -5.71 42.79 -22.45
N PRO A 160 -5.50 43.97 -23.07
CA PRO A 160 -4.43 44.92 -22.81
C PRO A 160 -4.68 45.79 -21.56
N ALA A 161 -3.63 46.02 -20.78
CA ALA A 161 -3.68 46.78 -19.53
C ALA A 161 -3.32 48.26 -19.72
N SER A 162 -3.53 49.08 -18.68
CA SER A 162 -3.07 50.47 -18.62
C SER A 162 -2.65 50.86 -17.21
N ILE A 163 -1.33 50.99 -16.99
CA ILE A 163 -0.72 51.04 -15.67
C ILE A 163 -0.02 52.40 -15.46
N PRO A 164 -0.11 53.03 -14.28
CA PRO A 164 0.64 54.25 -13.96
C PRO A 164 2.09 53.94 -13.52
N VAL A 165 3.03 54.82 -13.85
CA VAL A 165 4.42 54.69 -13.38
C VAL A 165 4.69 55.39 -12.05
N THR A 166 5.67 54.85 -11.32
CA THR A 166 6.46 55.56 -10.32
C THR A 166 7.78 56.03 -10.95
N GLU A 167 8.12 57.32 -10.79
CA GLU A 167 9.38 57.90 -11.29
C GLU A 167 10.23 58.45 -10.13
N VAL A 168 11.50 58.04 -10.06
CA VAL A 168 12.49 58.50 -9.07
C VAL A 168 13.67 59.14 -9.80
N VAL A 169 14.05 60.37 -9.45
CA VAL A 169 15.11 61.12 -10.16
C VAL A 169 16.46 60.99 -9.43
N ILE A 170 17.34 60.15 -9.95
CA ILE A 170 18.71 59.91 -9.46
C ILE A 170 19.71 60.56 -10.44
N ALA A 171 20.44 61.57 -9.96
CA ALA A 171 21.31 62.39 -10.80
C ALA A 171 22.56 61.62 -11.26
N GLY A 172 22.65 61.31 -12.55
CA GLY A 172 23.76 60.55 -13.15
C GLY A 172 23.47 59.05 -13.34
N ALA A 173 22.22 58.61 -13.14
CA ALA A 173 21.80 57.21 -13.30
C ALA A 173 22.15 56.63 -14.68
N GLY A 174 21.86 57.35 -15.76
CA GLY A 174 22.17 56.90 -17.12
C GLY A 174 23.65 56.92 -17.46
N GLY A 175 24.01 56.18 -18.52
CA GLY A 175 25.36 56.14 -19.09
C GLY A 175 25.86 54.75 -19.42
N SER A 176 25.21 53.71 -18.89
CA SER A 176 25.14 52.38 -19.50
C SER A 176 23.92 52.35 -20.43
N ASN A 177 23.94 51.48 -21.44
CA ASN A 177 22.76 51.24 -22.30
C ASN A 177 21.79 50.27 -21.59
N ASP A 178 22.38 49.29 -20.91
CA ASP A 178 21.77 48.06 -20.45
C ASP A 178 22.12 47.85 -18.96
N PHE A 179 21.24 47.17 -18.21
CA PHE A 179 21.28 47.11 -16.76
C PHE A 179 20.58 45.85 -16.19
N SER A 180 21.09 45.29 -15.09
CA SER A 180 20.41 44.34 -14.19
C SER A 180 20.17 44.98 -12.81
N LEU A 181 19.41 44.34 -11.91
CA LEU A 181 19.01 44.83 -10.59
C LEU A 181 19.27 43.78 -9.50
N LEU A 182 20.31 43.99 -8.68
CA LEU A 182 20.64 43.12 -7.54
C LEU A 182 20.21 43.80 -6.23
N GLY A 183 19.29 43.16 -5.51
CA GLY A 183 18.69 43.70 -4.28
C GLY A 183 18.21 45.14 -4.48
N ASN A 184 18.79 46.11 -3.77
CA ASN A 184 18.43 47.53 -3.90
C ASN A 184 19.28 48.34 -4.90
N SER A 185 20.08 47.73 -5.77
CA SER A 185 21.01 48.44 -6.66
C SER A 185 20.95 47.96 -8.11
N ILE A 186 20.89 48.91 -9.05
CA ILE A 186 20.93 48.61 -10.50
C ILE A 186 22.39 48.65 -10.98
N TYR A 187 22.85 47.57 -11.61
CA TYR A 187 24.20 47.37 -12.14
C TYR A 187 24.20 47.39 -13.67
N GLY A 188 25.25 47.92 -14.31
CA GLY A 188 25.37 47.87 -15.77
C GLY A 188 26.66 48.50 -16.30
N VAL A 189 27.23 47.97 -17.37
CA VAL A 189 28.57 48.40 -17.83
C VAL A 189 28.50 49.60 -18.78
N ALA A 190 29.05 50.72 -18.33
CA ALA A 190 29.09 51.99 -19.05
C ALA A 190 30.35 52.11 -19.93
N GLY A 191 30.16 52.34 -21.23
CA GLY A 191 31.23 52.66 -22.16
C GLY A 191 32.10 51.45 -22.51
N PHE A 192 33.35 51.42 -22.04
CA PHE A 192 34.32 50.37 -22.38
C PHE A 192 34.71 49.49 -21.18
N SER A 193 34.79 50.07 -19.97
CA SER A 193 35.44 49.43 -18.83
C SER A 193 35.01 50.09 -17.51
N THR A 194 33.71 50.28 -17.31
CA THR A 194 33.19 50.96 -16.11
C THR A 194 31.87 50.35 -15.67
N LEU A 195 31.89 49.55 -14.61
CA LEU A 195 30.67 49.11 -13.94
C LEU A 195 30.02 50.32 -13.27
N ARG A 196 28.78 50.61 -13.65
CA ARG A 196 27.93 51.60 -12.99
C ARG A 196 27.02 50.89 -12.02
N VAL A 197 26.93 51.45 -10.81
CA VAL A 197 26.04 50.98 -9.74
C VAL A 197 25.14 52.14 -9.34
N ILE A 198 23.83 51.93 -9.36
CA ILE A 198 22.79 52.91 -9.01
C ILE A 198 22.06 52.37 -7.79
N ASP A 199 22.38 52.90 -6.62
CA ASP A 199 21.73 52.52 -5.36
C ASP A 199 20.39 53.25 -5.24
N LEU A 200 19.30 52.46 -5.21
CA LEU A 200 17.92 52.95 -5.21
C LEU A 200 17.47 53.47 -3.84
N VAL A 201 18.05 52.95 -2.75
CA VAL A 201 17.73 53.34 -1.37
C VAL A 201 18.45 54.64 -1.01
N GLY A 202 19.78 54.68 -1.13
CA GLY A 202 20.57 55.89 -0.90
C GLY A 202 20.45 56.92 -2.03
N ASN A 203 19.85 56.57 -3.17
CA ASN A 203 19.67 57.43 -4.34
C ASN A 203 21.01 57.98 -4.88
N THR A 204 22.02 57.10 -4.97
CA THR A 204 23.38 57.46 -5.37
C THR A 204 23.86 56.68 -6.61
N VAL A 205 24.95 57.16 -7.22
CA VAL A 205 25.58 56.48 -8.38
C VAL A 205 27.08 56.36 -8.14
N THR A 206 27.58 55.14 -8.20
CA THR A 206 28.99 54.78 -8.08
C THR A 206 29.48 54.21 -9.42
N ASN A 207 30.71 54.55 -9.81
CA ASN A 207 31.36 53.99 -10.99
C ASN A 207 32.64 53.28 -10.55
N ARG A 208 32.74 51.96 -10.79
CA ARG A 208 33.95 51.17 -10.60
C ARG A 208 34.66 51.01 -11.95
N ALA A 209 35.98 51.12 -11.99
CA ALA A 209 36.73 50.92 -13.23
C ALA A 209 37.03 49.44 -13.40
N LEU A 210 36.64 48.85 -14.52
CA LEU A 210 36.84 47.43 -14.80
C LEU A 210 38.18 47.15 -15.48
N THR A 211 38.74 45.99 -15.19
CA THR A 211 39.78 45.31 -15.97
C THR A 211 39.09 44.17 -16.71
N VAL A 212 39.15 44.16 -18.04
CA VAL A 212 38.55 43.09 -18.84
C VAL A 212 39.61 42.02 -19.07
N ASP A 213 39.35 40.79 -18.62
CA ASP A 213 40.18 39.64 -19.01
C ASP A 213 39.62 39.01 -20.29
N ASN A 214 40.54 38.57 -21.16
CA ASN A 214 40.25 37.94 -22.45
C ASN A 214 41.28 36.82 -22.67
N SER A 215 41.72 36.17 -21.59
CA SER A 215 42.68 35.05 -21.58
C SER A 215 42.22 33.89 -22.46
N LEU A 216 40.93 33.56 -22.40
CA LEU A 216 40.28 32.42 -23.05
C LEU A 216 40.58 32.31 -24.56
N ASP A 217 40.47 33.40 -25.34
CA ASP A 217 40.73 33.36 -26.80
C ASP A 217 41.67 34.46 -27.32
N GLY A 218 42.10 35.39 -26.46
CA GLY A 218 42.89 36.56 -26.84
C GLY A 218 42.21 37.54 -27.80
N ILE A 219 40.91 37.40 -28.09
CA ILE A 219 40.16 38.29 -28.97
C ILE A 219 39.84 39.59 -28.21
N ALA A 220 40.05 40.73 -28.86
CA ALA A 220 39.81 42.02 -28.23
C ALA A 220 38.31 42.35 -28.16
N HIS A 221 37.79 42.54 -26.94
CA HIS A 221 36.44 43.04 -26.67
C HIS A 221 36.04 44.27 -27.50
N GLY A 222 34.74 44.33 -27.83
CA GLY A 222 34.16 45.38 -28.66
C GLY A 222 33.88 46.73 -28.00
N ASN A 223 33.30 47.64 -28.79
CA ASN A 223 32.85 48.94 -28.32
C ASN A 223 31.39 48.88 -27.84
N GLY A 224 31.16 48.35 -26.65
CA GLY A 224 29.85 48.35 -26.01
C GLY A 224 29.49 47.01 -25.40
N TRP A 225 28.77 47.09 -24.29
CA TRP A 225 28.16 45.98 -23.57
C TRP A 225 26.67 45.96 -23.90
N GLY A 226 26.08 44.76 -23.88
CA GLY A 226 24.67 44.48 -24.13
C GLY A 226 23.95 44.14 -22.84
N ALA A 227 23.00 43.21 -22.95
CA ALA A 227 22.22 42.73 -21.83
C ALA A 227 23.08 42.34 -20.61
N ALA A 228 22.41 42.36 -19.46
CA ALA A 228 23.02 42.12 -18.17
C ALA A 228 22.07 41.30 -17.30
N TRP A 229 22.63 40.36 -16.57
CA TRP A 229 21.92 39.37 -15.75
C TRP A 229 22.75 39.05 -14.49
N GLN A 230 22.19 38.32 -13.53
CA GLN A 230 22.81 37.94 -12.26
C GLN A 230 22.20 36.62 -11.74
N ASP A 231 23.00 35.82 -11.04
CA ASP A 231 22.59 34.59 -10.36
C ASP A 231 22.20 34.83 -8.88
N ARG A 232 21.88 33.74 -8.17
CA ARG A 232 21.61 33.72 -6.72
C ARG A 232 22.83 34.14 -5.87
N PHE A 233 24.03 33.73 -6.27
CA PHE A 233 25.29 34.05 -5.60
C PHE A 233 25.77 35.51 -5.77
N GLY A 234 25.09 36.26 -6.65
CA GLY A 234 25.33 37.68 -6.92
C GLY A 234 26.49 37.96 -7.87
N ASN A 235 26.90 37.01 -8.70
CA ASN A 235 27.74 37.27 -9.85
C ASN A 235 26.94 38.05 -10.91
N PHE A 236 27.65 38.67 -11.86
CA PHE A 236 27.03 39.55 -12.85
C PHE A 236 27.54 39.27 -14.24
N TYR A 237 26.60 38.90 -15.11
CA TYR A 237 26.84 38.48 -16.48
C TYR A 237 26.55 39.64 -17.41
N THR A 238 27.39 39.84 -18.41
CA THR A 238 27.10 40.83 -19.46
C THR A 238 27.65 40.43 -20.81
N PHE A 239 26.85 40.68 -21.84
CA PHE A 239 27.16 40.36 -23.23
C PHE A 239 28.03 41.42 -23.88
N ASN A 240 28.87 41.01 -24.84
CA ASN A 240 29.61 41.95 -25.68
C ASN A 240 28.98 42.14 -27.06
N ASN A 241 28.55 43.37 -27.36
CA ASN A 241 27.81 43.73 -28.60
C ASN A 241 28.65 43.68 -29.89
N LEU A 242 29.87 43.13 -29.87
CA LEU A 242 30.67 42.92 -31.09
C LEU A 242 30.81 41.44 -31.46
N ASN A 243 31.01 40.56 -30.48
CA ASN A 243 31.28 39.14 -30.69
C ASN A 243 30.26 38.19 -30.06
N GLY A 244 29.31 38.67 -29.25
CA GLY A 244 28.28 37.83 -28.61
C GLY A 244 28.70 37.18 -27.29
N ALA A 245 30.00 37.19 -26.98
CA ALA A 245 30.56 36.51 -25.80
C ALA A 245 30.04 37.08 -24.46
N ILE A 246 29.95 36.17 -23.48
CA ILE A 246 29.49 36.43 -22.11
C ILE A 246 30.70 36.69 -21.20
N TYR A 247 30.54 37.60 -20.25
CA TYR A 247 31.57 37.95 -19.27
C TYR A 247 30.97 38.01 -17.85
N LYS A 248 31.58 37.29 -16.89
CA LYS A 248 31.21 37.21 -15.46
C LYS A 248 31.99 38.26 -14.65
N ILE A 249 31.32 38.89 -13.67
CA ILE A 249 31.94 39.59 -12.54
C ILE A 249 31.51 38.86 -11.28
N THR A 250 32.38 38.05 -10.69
CA THR A 250 32.10 37.32 -9.45
C THR A 250 31.75 38.30 -8.31
N ASN A 251 30.67 38.01 -7.59
CA ASN A 251 30.11 38.82 -6.50
C ASN A 251 30.13 40.33 -6.82
N VAL A 252 29.22 40.78 -7.68
CA VAL A 252 29.17 42.18 -8.14
C VAL A 252 28.82 43.17 -7.02
N ALA A 253 28.16 42.70 -5.96
CA ALA A 253 27.89 43.49 -4.76
C ALA A 253 29.21 43.98 -4.12
N ASN A 254 30.21 43.10 -3.99
CA ASN A 254 31.50 43.40 -3.38
C ASN A 254 32.19 44.61 -4.07
N PRO A 255 32.46 45.72 -3.33
CA PRO A 255 33.10 46.91 -3.91
C PRO A 255 34.50 46.71 -4.49
N ALA A 256 35.15 45.58 -4.20
CA ALA A 256 36.45 45.20 -4.76
C ALA A 256 36.35 44.52 -6.13
N SER A 257 35.19 43.96 -6.50
CA SER A 257 34.98 43.27 -7.77
C SER A 257 35.07 44.25 -8.94
N VAL A 258 36.16 44.08 -9.70
CA VAL A 258 36.56 44.94 -10.83
C VAL A 258 37.11 44.16 -12.02
N ASN A 259 37.24 42.84 -11.92
CA ASN A 259 37.60 42.00 -13.05
C ASN A 259 36.30 41.62 -13.77
N LEU A 260 36.30 41.75 -15.10
CA LEU A 260 35.24 41.30 -15.97
C LEU A 260 35.86 40.22 -16.86
N VAL A 261 35.66 38.97 -16.48
CA VAL A 261 36.33 37.80 -17.06
C VAL A 261 35.47 37.27 -18.19
N LYS A 262 36.05 37.04 -19.37
CA LYS A 262 35.36 36.31 -20.43
C LYS A 262 35.26 34.84 -20.02
N ILE A 263 34.04 34.33 -19.90
CA ILE A 263 33.78 32.94 -19.50
C ILE A 263 33.46 32.04 -20.69
N LEU A 264 32.75 32.53 -21.72
CA LEU A 264 32.24 31.69 -22.82
C LEU A 264 32.52 32.27 -24.22
N ILE A 265 32.70 31.40 -25.22
CA ILE A 265 33.00 31.75 -26.63
C ILE A 265 31.71 31.87 -27.49
N ALA A 266 30.58 32.18 -26.87
CA ALA A 266 29.29 32.27 -27.56
C ALA A 266 29.22 33.34 -28.68
N ASN A 267 28.53 33.02 -29.79
CA ASN A 267 28.27 34.00 -30.87
C ASN A 267 27.03 33.68 -31.74
N PRO A 268 25.94 34.46 -31.55
CA PRO A 268 24.99 34.73 -32.61
C PRO A 268 24.80 36.26 -32.83
N SER A 269 25.89 36.93 -33.18
CA SER A 269 25.95 38.30 -33.74
C SER A 269 25.80 39.50 -32.77
N GLY A 270 26.60 40.55 -33.02
CA GLY A 270 26.59 41.82 -32.28
C GLY A 270 25.40 42.77 -32.58
N GLN A 271 24.18 42.26 -32.59
CA GLN A 271 22.90 43.02 -32.61
C GLN A 271 21.87 42.37 -31.67
N ASN A 272 22.37 41.89 -30.53
CA ASN A 272 21.67 41.10 -29.54
C ASN A 272 21.27 41.93 -28.31
N ASP A 273 20.07 41.67 -27.80
CA ASP A 273 19.66 41.97 -26.41
C ASP A 273 19.45 40.61 -25.70
N GLY A 274 19.07 40.55 -24.43
CA GLY A 274 18.93 39.30 -23.67
C GLY A 274 18.22 39.49 -22.34
N PHE A 275 17.84 38.39 -21.70
CA PHE A 275 17.14 38.32 -20.42
C PHE A 275 17.40 36.97 -19.73
N GLY A 276 17.09 36.88 -18.44
CA GLY A 276 17.14 35.66 -17.61
C GLY A 276 16.36 35.93 -16.32
N CYS A 277 16.41 34.99 -15.37
CA CYS A 277 15.78 35.14 -14.04
C CYS A 277 16.31 36.34 -13.24
N GLU A 278 15.68 36.73 -12.12
CA GLU A 278 16.24 37.78 -11.25
C GLU A 278 17.29 37.22 -10.28
N ILE A 279 17.09 35.96 -9.89
CA ILE A 279 17.82 35.18 -8.87
C ILE A 279 17.75 33.72 -9.37
N GLY A 280 18.44 33.44 -10.47
CA GLY A 280 18.46 32.09 -11.06
C GLY A 280 19.77 31.36 -10.82
N PRO A 281 19.85 30.08 -11.23
CA PRO A 281 21.04 29.27 -11.13
C PRO A 281 22.21 29.89 -11.89
N ASP A 282 23.43 29.77 -11.39
CA ASP A 282 24.62 30.20 -12.13
C ASP A 282 24.81 29.25 -13.33
N PRO A 283 24.85 29.71 -14.59
CA PRO A 283 24.80 28.82 -15.75
C PRO A 283 26.18 28.21 -16.09
N LEU A 284 26.92 27.83 -15.05
CA LEU A 284 28.27 27.24 -14.97
C LEU A 284 28.43 26.60 -13.55
N ASP A 285 27.33 26.05 -13.04
CA ASP A 285 27.05 25.58 -11.67
C ASP A 285 25.77 24.72 -11.90
N TRP A 286 25.93 23.44 -12.24
CA TRP A 286 24.85 22.65 -12.87
C TRP A 286 23.73 22.31 -11.87
N ASP A 287 24.09 21.61 -10.79
CA ASP A 287 23.32 21.41 -9.55
C ASP A 287 22.90 22.72 -8.82
N ASP A 288 23.56 23.83 -9.13
CA ASP A 288 23.44 25.15 -8.51
C ASP A 288 23.91 25.19 -7.02
N ASP A 289 24.67 24.21 -6.51
CA ASP A 289 25.07 24.11 -5.08
C ASP A 289 25.82 25.38 -4.61
N GLY A 290 26.61 25.98 -5.51
CA GLY A 290 27.36 27.21 -5.34
C GLY A 290 28.89 27.07 -5.42
N VAL A 291 29.39 25.91 -5.83
CA VAL A 291 30.73 25.64 -6.30
C VAL A 291 30.85 26.13 -7.75
N SER A 292 31.00 25.29 -8.79
CA SER A 292 30.96 25.55 -10.25
C SER A 292 31.71 24.46 -11.04
N ASP A 293 31.14 24.01 -12.20
CA ASP A 293 31.56 22.89 -13.11
C ASP A 293 33.05 22.74 -13.48
N ILE A 294 33.88 23.70 -13.12
CA ILE A 294 35.33 23.75 -13.39
C ILE A 294 36.17 23.50 -12.12
N THR A 295 35.52 23.20 -11.01
CA THR A 295 36.07 23.17 -9.65
C THR A 295 35.36 22.23 -8.70
N ASP A 296 34.12 21.82 -9.01
CA ASP A 296 33.47 20.63 -8.48
C ASP A 296 34.27 19.35 -8.74
N ILE A 297 33.75 18.28 -8.15
CA ILE A 297 34.26 16.91 -8.23
C ILE A 297 33.11 15.88 -8.36
N ASP A 298 31.88 16.37 -8.49
CA ASP A 298 30.55 15.76 -8.42
C ASP A 298 29.63 16.88 -8.97
N ASP A 299 29.37 16.87 -10.30
CA ASP A 299 28.88 18.04 -11.06
C ASP A 299 27.32 18.14 -11.06
N ASP A 300 26.61 17.07 -10.70
CA ASP A 300 25.14 16.92 -10.56
C ASP A 300 24.67 16.57 -9.14
N ASN A 301 25.59 16.26 -8.22
CA ASN A 301 25.34 15.96 -6.81
C ASN A 301 24.68 14.59 -6.56
N ASP A 302 24.87 13.63 -7.48
CA ASP A 302 24.46 12.23 -7.32
C ASP A 302 25.38 11.47 -6.33
N GLY A 303 26.57 11.99 -6.02
CA GLY A 303 27.52 11.39 -5.07
C GLY A 303 28.56 10.45 -5.69
N ILE A 304 28.44 10.13 -6.98
CA ILE A 304 29.54 9.65 -7.82
C ILE A 304 30.48 10.87 -8.08
N LEU A 305 31.64 10.65 -8.68
CA LEU A 305 32.62 11.70 -8.91
C LEU A 305 32.89 11.80 -10.39
N ASP A 306 32.83 12.98 -11.02
CA ASP A 306 32.98 13.16 -12.48
C ASP A 306 34.24 12.52 -13.13
N LEU A 307 35.24 12.11 -12.33
CA LEU A 307 36.36 11.29 -12.79
C LEU A 307 36.05 9.79 -13.00
N ASP A 308 35.07 9.26 -12.27
CA ASP A 308 34.63 7.87 -12.28
C ASP A 308 33.50 7.65 -13.33
N GLU A 309 32.58 8.61 -13.60
CA GLU A 309 31.73 8.62 -14.84
C GLU A 309 32.49 9.12 -16.09
N SER A 310 33.82 8.99 -16.12
CA SER A 310 34.62 9.44 -17.26
C SER A 310 34.51 8.54 -18.51
N GLY A 311 33.45 7.74 -18.66
CA GLY A 311 33.25 6.70 -19.68
C GLY A 311 34.47 5.79 -19.87
N GLY A 312 35.11 5.42 -18.76
CA GLY A 312 36.36 4.65 -18.75
C GLY A 312 37.60 5.34 -19.34
N THR A 313 37.52 6.63 -19.71
CA THR A 313 38.65 7.39 -20.27
C THR A 313 39.65 7.82 -19.20
N GLY A 314 39.21 7.97 -17.95
CA GLY A 314 40.01 8.47 -16.82
C GLY A 314 40.39 9.95 -16.97
N LEU A 315 39.49 10.73 -17.55
CA LEU A 315 39.57 12.18 -17.74
C LEU A 315 38.26 12.78 -17.24
N ASP A 316 38.30 13.69 -16.27
CA ASP A 316 37.08 14.39 -15.85
C ASP A 316 36.44 15.10 -17.07
N PRO A 317 35.13 14.94 -17.33
CA PRO A 317 34.42 15.54 -18.45
C PRO A 317 34.60 17.06 -18.54
N GLY A 318 34.38 17.76 -17.41
CA GLY A 318 34.38 19.22 -17.30
C GLY A 318 35.72 19.92 -17.61
N ALA A 319 36.84 19.21 -17.57
CA ALA A 319 38.19 19.77 -17.78
C ALA A 319 38.61 19.92 -19.26
N ASP A 320 39.74 20.62 -19.44
CA ASP A 320 40.47 20.80 -20.71
C ASP A 320 41.87 20.13 -20.60
N ALA A 321 41.96 18.85 -20.97
CA ALA A 321 43.18 18.04 -20.80
C ALA A 321 44.35 18.46 -21.73
N ASP A 322 44.03 19.03 -22.90
CA ASP A 322 44.98 19.43 -23.95
C ASP A 322 45.51 20.88 -23.77
N GLY A 323 44.66 21.78 -23.25
CA GLY A 323 44.91 23.20 -23.06
C GLY A 323 44.50 24.08 -24.24
N ASP A 324 43.50 23.64 -24.99
CA ASP A 324 42.96 24.24 -26.23
C ASP A 324 41.71 25.11 -25.96
N ALA A 325 41.08 24.94 -24.79
CA ALA A 325 39.81 25.51 -24.32
C ALA A 325 38.54 24.95 -24.99
N ILE A 326 38.55 23.64 -25.26
CA ILE A 326 37.38 22.77 -25.43
C ILE A 326 37.38 21.77 -24.26
N LEU A 327 36.22 21.38 -23.75
CA LEU A 327 36.10 20.45 -22.62
C LEU A 327 36.21 19.00 -23.09
N ASN A 328 36.61 18.06 -22.23
CA ASN A 328 36.96 16.69 -22.61
C ASN A 328 35.77 15.95 -23.24
N PHE A 329 34.55 16.11 -22.70
CA PHE A 329 33.32 15.55 -23.30
C PHE A 329 32.99 16.08 -24.71
N ARG A 330 33.71 17.09 -25.20
CA ARG A 330 33.45 17.74 -26.51
C ARG A 330 34.70 17.97 -27.37
N ASP A 331 35.88 17.51 -26.96
CA ASP A 331 37.12 17.75 -27.68
C ASP A 331 37.42 16.64 -28.73
N PRO A 332 37.33 16.92 -30.05
CA PRO A 332 37.59 15.92 -31.08
C PRO A 332 39.08 15.57 -31.26
N ASP A 333 39.99 16.22 -30.54
CA ASP A 333 41.40 15.81 -30.43
C ASP A 333 41.63 14.79 -29.26
N ILE A 334 40.61 14.47 -28.44
CA ILE A 334 40.63 13.39 -27.43
C ILE A 334 40.78 12.00 -28.09
N PRO A 335 41.66 11.11 -27.57
CA PRO A 335 41.90 9.78 -28.15
C PRO A 335 40.76 8.77 -27.89
N GLY A 336 39.65 8.90 -28.60
CA GLY A 336 38.50 8.00 -28.47
C GLY A 336 37.30 8.53 -29.24
N TYR A 337 37.15 9.86 -29.23
CA TYR A 337 36.06 10.66 -29.77
C TYR A 337 35.19 9.98 -30.83
N VAL A 338 33.96 9.68 -30.41
CA VAL A 338 32.81 9.30 -31.24
C VAL A 338 31.79 10.46 -31.15
N ASP A 339 30.81 10.49 -32.05
CA ASP A 339 29.78 11.55 -32.22
C ASP A 339 28.77 10.94 -33.20
N THR A 340 27.96 9.99 -32.71
CA THR A 340 27.05 9.17 -33.54
C THR A 340 25.70 9.84 -33.74
N ASN A 341 25.15 10.44 -32.68
CA ASN A 341 23.90 11.22 -32.72
C ASN A 341 24.07 12.53 -33.53
N GLY A 342 25.29 13.11 -33.57
CA GLY A 342 25.62 14.31 -34.33
C GLY A 342 25.43 15.63 -33.57
N ASP A 343 25.33 15.58 -32.25
CA ASP A 343 24.99 16.70 -31.37
C ASP A 343 26.23 17.53 -30.94
N THR A 344 27.43 16.95 -31.09
CA THR A 344 28.80 17.43 -30.74
C THR A 344 29.35 17.10 -29.36
N ILE A 345 28.62 16.37 -28.51
CA ILE A 345 29.16 15.65 -27.35
C ILE A 345 29.91 14.40 -27.87
N ASN A 346 30.43 13.57 -26.98
CA ASN A 346 31.24 12.40 -27.30
C ASN A 346 30.62 11.18 -26.62
N ASP A 347 30.15 10.21 -27.42
CA ASP A 347 29.54 8.90 -27.04
C ASP A 347 30.42 7.99 -26.11
N ASN A 348 31.27 8.54 -25.24
CA ASN A 348 32.04 7.87 -24.19
C ASN A 348 32.04 8.76 -22.92
N PHE A 349 30.98 9.56 -22.73
CA PHE A 349 30.70 10.53 -21.67
C PHE A 349 29.22 10.99 -21.82
N ASP A 350 28.36 10.12 -22.36
CA ASP A 350 27.03 10.38 -22.94
C ASP A 350 26.62 8.99 -23.46
N PHE A 351 26.12 8.14 -22.56
CA PHE A 351 25.90 6.71 -22.81
C PHE A 351 24.59 6.43 -23.58
N ASP A 352 23.49 7.01 -23.12
CA ASP A 352 22.15 6.88 -23.72
C ASP A 352 22.00 7.64 -25.08
N LEU A 353 22.83 8.67 -25.30
CA LEU A 353 22.89 9.57 -26.46
C LEU A 353 21.81 10.68 -26.52
N ASP A 354 21.21 11.07 -25.39
CA ASP A 354 20.31 12.22 -25.22
C ASP A 354 21.01 13.56 -25.53
N GLY A 355 22.24 13.73 -25.03
CA GLY A 355 23.04 14.97 -25.11
C GLY A 355 23.13 15.81 -23.82
N VAL A 356 22.78 15.24 -22.67
CA VAL A 356 23.38 15.44 -21.35
C VAL A 356 24.60 14.46 -21.27
N PRO A 357 25.77 14.88 -20.76
CA PRO A 357 26.90 13.97 -20.56
C PRO A 357 26.83 13.30 -19.18
N ASP A 358 27.10 11.99 -19.06
CA ASP A 358 27.02 11.14 -17.83
C ASP A 358 27.19 11.93 -16.51
N ALA A 359 28.34 12.59 -16.29
CA ALA A 359 28.60 13.44 -15.10
C ALA A 359 27.89 14.80 -15.05
N TYR A 360 26.65 14.84 -15.54
CA TYR A 360 25.66 15.90 -15.40
C TYR A 360 24.23 15.31 -15.44
N ASP A 361 24.09 14.01 -15.28
CA ASP A 361 22.91 13.19 -15.55
C ASP A 361 22.61 12.34 -14.31
N LEU A 362 21.35 12.30 -13.89
CA LEU A 362 20.93 11.56 -12.70
C LEU A 362 20.47 10.12 -13.00
N ASP A 363 20.42 9.75 -14.28
CA ASP A 363 19.94 8.48 -14.84
C ASP A 363 20.67 8.25 -16.18
N SER A 364 21.97 7.91 -16.07
CA SER A 364 22.98 7.98 -17.14
C SER A 364 22.72 7.05 -18.33
N ASP A 365 21.90 6.02 -18.17
CA ASP A 365 21.42 5.17 -19.26
C ASP A 365 19.93 5.34 -19.61
N ASN A 366 19.17 6.09 -18.80
CA ASN A 366 17.78 6.47 -19.02
C ASN A 366 16.79 5.29 -18.88
N ASP A 367 17.11 4.40 -17.95
CA ASP A 367 16.36 3.24 -17.48
C ASP A 367 15.24 3.62 -16.49
N GLY A 368 15.45 4.64 -15.66
CA GLY A 368 14.52 5.08 -14.62
C GLY A 368 14.92 4.79 -13.18
N ILE A 369 15.98 4.03 -12.94
CA ILE A 369 16.59 3.89 -11.62
C ILE A 369 17.74 4.92 -11.52
N PRO A 370 17.77 5.83 -10.52
CA PRO A 370 18.79 6.87 -10.47
C PRO A 370 20.22 6.35 -10.18
N ASP A 371 21.23 7.00 -10.76
CA ASP A 371 22.66 6.64 -10.59
C ASP A 371 23.07 6.51 -9.11
N ASN A 372 22.51 7.37 -8.24
CA ASN A 372 22.72 7.34 -6.78
C ASN A 372 22.33 5.97 -6.15
N ILE A 373 21.29 5.34 -6.68
CA ILE A 373 20.69 4.08 -6.23
C ILE A 373 21.42 2.88 -6.83
N GLU A 374 21.79 2.97 -8.10
CA GLU A 374 22.48 1.88 -8.82
C GLU A 374 23.96 1.79 -8.46
N GLY A 375 24.61 2.93 -8.25
CA GLY A 375 26.01 3.01 -7.82
C GLY A 375 26.28 2.39 -6.43
N GLN A 376 25.24 1.93 -5.73
CA GLN A 376 25.29 1.39 -4.37
C GLN A 376 24.55 0.06 -4.24
N THR A 377 25.06 -0.86 -3.39
CA THR A 377 24.34 -2.11 -3.05
C THR A 377 23.11 -1.80 -2.20
N THR A 378 21.96 -2.43 -2.45
CA THR A 378 20.69 -2.16 -1.72
C THR A 378 20.83 -2.15 -0.20
N ASN A 379 21.39 -3.22 0.37
CA ASN A 379 21.63 -3.36 1.82
C ASN A 379 22.69 -2.39 2.39
N GLY A 380 23.48 -1.75 1.52
CA GLY A 380 24.57 -0.84 1.85
C GLY A 380 24.27 0.63 1.56
N TYR A 381 23.08 0.92 1.03
CA TYR A 381 22.68 2.23 0.52
C TYR A 381 22.89 3.37 1.53
N ILE A 382 23.49 4.46 1.05
CA ILE A 382 23.69 5.71 1.77
C ILE A 382 22.91 6.78 1.01
N SER A 383 21.89 7.33 1.67
CA SER A 383 21.08 8.44 1.13
C SER A 383 21.83 9.79 1.23
N PRO A 384 21.58 10.75 0.31
CA PRO A 384 22.13 12.11 0.38
C PRO A 384 21.79 12.84 1.69
N SER A 385 22.58 13.85 2.08
CA SER A 385 22.32 14.68 3.28
C SER A 385 22.04 16.16 2.99
N THR A 386 22.25 16.61 1.75
CA THR A 386 22.23 18.01 1.29
C THR A 386 23.26 18.91 2.01
N PHE A 387 24.36 18.32 2.50
CA PHE A 387 25.32 19.02 3.36
C PHE A 387 26.79 18.76 2.97
N ASP A 388 27.40 19.74 2.32
CA ASP A 388 28.86 19.84 2.17
C ASP A 388 29.44 20.87 3.17
N ALA A 389 30.32 20.42 4.07
CA ALA A 389 30.98 21.27 5.07
C ALA A 389 32.24 22.01 4.57
N ASP A 390 32.83 21.57 3.47
CA ASP A 390 34.15 21.91 2.94
C ASP A 390 34.07 22.80 1.67
N LEU A 391 32.93 22.73 0.97
CA LEU A 391 32.56 23.42 -0.27
C LEU A 391 33.45 22.98 -1.44
N ASN A 392 33.39 21.68 -1.72
CA ASN A 392 34.07 20.96 -2.81
C ASN A 392 33.12 20.36 -3.87
N GLY A 393 31.81 20.26 -3.59
CA GLY A 393 30.78 19.73 -4.50
C GLY A 393 30.07 18.50 -3.95
N LEU A 394 30.82 17.61 -3.28
CA LEU A 394 30.37 16.30 -2.81
C LEU A 394 29.73 16.34 -1.41
N ASP A 395 28.62 15.62 -1.22
CA ASP A 395 27.93 15.50 0.06
C ASP A 395 28.82 14.85 1.16
N ASP A 396 28.80 15.41 2.40
CA ASP A 396 29.55 14.89 3.56
C ASP A 396 29.23 13.40 3.85
N ASN A 397 28.07 12.85 3.45
CA ASN A 397 27.71 11.43 3.63
C ASN A 397 28.57 10.47 2.78
N TYR A 398 28.99 10.91 1.59
CA TYR A 398 29.88 10.16 0.68
C TYR A 398 31.37 10.37 1.03
N GLU A 399 31.66 11.12 2.10
CA GLU A 399 33.01 11.33 2.61
C GLU A 399 33.25 10.67 3.98
N SER A 400 34.40 10.03 4.15
CA SER A 400 34.81 9.54 5.49
C SER A 400 35.22 10.67 6.45
N ALA A 401 35.41 11.88 5.92
CA ALA A 401 35.48 13.18 6.62
C ALA A 401 35.64 14.31 5.58
N PRO A 402 35.09 15.53 5.84
CA PRO A 402 35.09 16.64 4.88
C PRO A 402 36.42 16.95 4.18
N GLY A 403 36.41 16.95 2.85
CA GLY A 403 37.52 17.28 1.96
C GLY A 403 38.51 16.14 1.67
N ASN A 404 38.03 14.89 1.63
CA ASN A 404 38.78 13.72 1.17
C ASN A 404 38.56 13.40 -0.32
N GLY A 405 37.37 13.67 -0.87
CA GLY A 405 36.92 13.30 -2.22
C GLY A 405 36.95 11.78 -2.41
N GLU A 406 36.00 11.09 -1.77
CA GLU A 406 35.95 9.62 -1.75
C GLU A 406 34.84 9.05 -2.64
N GLY A 407 33.65 9.66 -2.62
CA GLY A 407 32.53 9.33 -3.51
C GLY A 407 31.86 7.99 -3.23
N ILE A 408 30.77 7.74 -3.94
CA ILE A 408 30.18 6.42 -4.13
C ILE A 408 31.21 5.52 -4.85
N SER A 409 31.25 4.25 -4.45
CA SER A 409 32.11 3.24 -5.09
C SER A 409 31.25 2.37 -5.98
N ILE A 410 30.94 2.88 -7.18
CA ILE A 410 30.02 2.32 -8.18
C ILE A 410 30.05 0.77 -8.19
N VAL A 411 28.87 0.17 -8.13
CA VAL A 411 28.66 -1.27 -8.23
C VAL A 411 28.82 -1.73 -9.69
N ASN A 412 29.13 -3.01 -9.85
CA ASN A 412 29.08 -3.76 -11.10
C ASN A 412 28.70 -5.16 -10.62
N THR A 413 27.42 -5.49 -10.71
CA THR A 413 26.80 -6.65 -10.05
C THR A 413 27.31 -7.95 -10.66
N ASP A 414 27.28 -8.07 -11.99
CA ASP A 414 27.65 -9.29 -12.72
C ASP A 414 29.18 -9.59 -12.82
N GLY A 415 30.02 -8.55 -12.85
CA GLY A 415 31.46 -8.65 -13.06
C GLY A 415 31.99 -8.66 -14.51
N ILE A 416 31.17 -8.43 -15.55
CA ILE A 416 31.51 -8.69 -16.97
C ILE A 416 31.58 -7.42 -17.84
N ASP A 417 30.57 -6.53 -17.77
CA ASP A 417 30.31 -5.45 -18.73
C ASP A 417 30.55 -4.03 -18.17
N ASN A 418 29.51 -3.18 -18.14
CA ASN A 418 29.55 -1.82 -17.61
C ASN A 418 29.33 -1.85 -16.10
N ALA A 419 29.18 -0.69 -15.47
CA ALA A 419 28.73 -0.61 -14.08
C ALA A 419 27.20 -0.46 -14.10
N ASP A 420 26.51 -0.84 -13.02
CA ASP A 420 25.04 -0.85 -12.92
C ASP A 420 24.43 0.46 -13.48
N VAL A 421 24.95 1.62 -13.04
CA VAL A 421 24.68 3.01 -13.54
C VAL A 421 24.86 3.28 -15.06
N LEU A 422 25.20 2.27 -15.85
CA LEU A 422 25.48 2.32 -17.30
C LEU A 422 25.16 0.96 -17.96
N ASP A 423 24.33 0.11 -17.36
CA ASP A 423 23.98 -1.21 -17.89
C ASP A 423 22.48 -1.52 -17.68
N PHE A 424 21.74 -1.59 -18.79
CA PHE A 424 20.29 -1.86 -18.83
C PHE A 424 19.84 -3.20 -18.24
N ASP A 425 20.77 -4.06 -17.82
CA ASP A 425 20.64 -5.45 -17.37
C ASP A 425 21.82 -5.70 -16.41
N SER A 426 21.73 -5.14 -15.20
CA SER A 426 22.83 -5.01 -14.23
C SER A 426 23.42 -6.35 -13.78
N ASP A 427 22.62 -7.40 -13.78
CA ASP A 427 23.00 -8.75 -13.37
C ASP A 427 23.27 -9.70 -14.57
N ASN A 428 22.86 -9.31 -15.79
CA ASN A 428 22.99 -10.05 -17.05
C ASN A 428 22.13 -11.35 -17.14
N ASP A 429 20.95 -11.38 -16.50
CA ASP A 429 19.96 -12.48 -16.65
C ASP A 429 19.12 -12.41 -17.94
N GLY A 430 19.11 -11.27 -18.65
CA GLY A 430 18.41 -11.10 -19.92
C GLY A 430 17.01 -10.46 -19.82
N ILE A 431 16.60 -10.00 -18.63
CA ILE A 431 15.55 -9.01 -18.41
C ILE A 431 16.22 -7.62 -18.32
N TYR A 432 15.44 -6.53 -18.40
CA TYR A 432 15.98 -5.17 -18.21
C TYR A 432 15.58 -4.62 -16.85
N ASP A 433 16.49 -3.90 -16.21
CA ASP A 433 16.38 -3.35 -14.86
C ASP A 433 15.06 -2.57 -14.66
N THR A 434 14.68 -1.73 -15.64
CA THR A 434 13.40 -0.99 -15.69
C THR A 434 12.18 -1.88 -15.42
N ASN A 435 12.16 -3.08 -16.00
CA ASN A 435 11.03 -4.01 -15.92
C ASN A 435 11.00 -4.68 -14.55
N GLU A 436 12.16 -5.06 -14.02
CA GLU A 436 12.32 -5.76 -12.75
C GLU A 436 12.09 -4.83 -11.56
N ALA A 437 12.58 -3.59 -11.64
CA ALA A 437 12.20 -2.51 -10.73
C ALA A 437 10.70 -2.15 -10.80
N GLY A 438 9.97 -2.66 -11.80
CA GLY A 438 8.53 -2.43 -11.98
C GLY A 438 8.18 -1.01 -12.44
N ILE A 439 9.13 -0.31 -13.07
CA ILE A 439 9.04 1.10 -13.46
C ILE A 439 8.33 1.24 -14.82
N ILE A 440 7.56 2.33 -14.99
CA ILE A 440 6.90 2.65 -16.26
C ILE A 440 7.19 4.10 -16.62
N LEU A 441 8.24 4.29 -17.43
CA LEU A 441 8.67 5.59 -17.95
C LEU A 441 7.60 6.29 -18.79
N SER A 442 7.59 7.62 -18.74
CA SER A 442 6.71 8.46 -19.55
C SER A 442 7.31 8.84 -20.92
N GLY A 443 8.63 8.71 -21.06
CA GLY A 443 9.44 9.18 -22.19
C GLY A 443 9.50 10.71 -22.26
N LEU A 444 9.52 11.38 -21.11
CA LEU A 444 9.53 12.82 -20.96
C LEU A 444 10.41 13.23 -19.78
N ASP A 445 11.45 13.99 -20.07
CA ASP A 445 12.14 14.84 -19.09
C ASP A 445 11.74 16.32 -19.38
N THR A 446 11.32 17.03 -18.33
CA THR A 446 10.88 18.43 -18.40
C THR A 446 12.02 19.45 -18.26
N ASP A 447 13.12 19.08 -17.61
CA ASP A 447 14.18 19.93 -17.05
C ASP A 447 15.52 19.78 -17.78
N PHE A 448 15.78 18.59 -18.32
CA PHE A 448 17.02 18.10 -18.89
C PHE A 448 18.08 17.80 -17.83
N ASP A 449 17.71 16.99 -16.83
CA ASP A 449 18.52 16.51 -15.70
C ASP A 449 18.60 14.97 -15.58
N GLY A 450 18.02 14.21 -16.52
CA GLY A 450 18.18 12.75 -16.62
C GLY A 450 16.90 12.01 -16.32
N LEU A 451 16.37 12.23 -15.11
CA LEU A 451 15.19 11.54 -14.58
C LEU A 451 13.93 11.78 -15.42
N ASP A 452 13.21 10.71 -15.76
CA ASP A 452 11.90 10.82 -16.40
C ASP A 452 10.85 11.45 -15.45
N ASP A 453 9.92 12.26 -15.98
CA ASP A 453 8.73 12.87 -15.34
C ASP A 453 7.89 11.85 -14.50
N ALA A 454 8.08 10.52 -14.68
CA ALA A 454 7.47 9.45 -13.91
C ALA A 454 8.19 9.15 -12.57
N VAL A 455 9.50 9.37 -12.52
CA VAL A 455 10.38 9.13 -11.36
C VAL A 455 10.69 10.44 -10.64
N ASP A 456 10.95 11.52 -11.40
CA ASP A 456 11.17 12.89 -10.92
C ASP A 456 10.07 13.39 -9.96
N THR A 457 10.47 13.89 -8.77
CA THR A 457 9.57 14.61 -7.84
C THR A 457 9.73 16.13 -7.85
N THR A 458 10.86 16.64 -8.33
CA THR A 458 11.25 18.05 -8.34
C THR A 458 12.00 18.45 -9.61
N ASN A 459 11.45 19.44 -10.32
CA ASN A 459 12.09 20.12 -11.45
C ASN A 459 13.30 21.01 -11.03
N ASP A 460 14.27 20.42 -10.33
CA ASP A 460 15.67 20.79 -10.15
C ASP A 460 16.49 19.61 -9.53
N LEU A 461 17.80 19.59 -9.82
CA LEU A 461 18.84 18.63 -9.36
C LEU A 461 19.07 18.59 -7.82
N THR A 462 18.06 18.87 -7.00
CA THR A 462 18.20 18.86 -5.52
C THR A 462 17.70 17.56 -4.87
N ASP A 463 17.23 16.62 -5.67
CA ASP A 463 16.68 15.32 -5.30
C ASP A 463 17.19 14.23 -6.27
N PRO A 464 18.46 13.79 -6.15
CA PRO A 464 19.08 12.85 -7.08
C PRO A 464 18.47 11.43 -7.01
N ASN A 465 17.50 11.18 -6.12
CA ASN A 465 16.78 9.91 -6.00
C ASN A 465 15.41 9.92 -6.70
N GLY A 466 14.90 11.10 -7.09
CA GLY A 466 13.51 11.27 -7.48
C GLY A 466 12.55 10.69 -6.43
N ASN A 467 11.86 9.59 -6.76
CA ASN A 467 10.92 8.94 -5.84
C ASN A 467 11.44 7.64 -5.18
N ILE A 468 12.69 7.24 -5.45
CA ILE A 468 13.30 5.99 -5.00
C ILE A 468 14.23 6.26 -3.79
N ASP A 469 13.65 6.76 -2.69
CA ASP A 469 14.41 7.10 -1.47
C ASP A 469 14.92 5.90 -0.66
N ASP A 470 14.35 4.70 -0.87
CA ASP A 470 14.67 3.48 -0.16
C ASP A 470 14.63 2.30 -1.16
N PRO A 471 15.80 1.84 -1.66
CA PRO A 471 15.84 0.76 -2.65
C PRO A 471 15.36 -0.58 -2.08
N THR A 472 15.24 -0.75 -0.76
CA THR A 472 14.66 -1.98 -0.16
C THR A 472 13.14 -2.10 -0.36
N LEU A 473 12.51 -1.13 -1.04
CA LEU A 473 11.10 -1.12 -1.42
C LEU A 473 10.85 -1.42 -2.91
N LEU A 474 11.92 -1.60 -3.70
CA LEU A 474 11.83 -2.14 -5.06
C LEU A 474 11.42 -3.63 -5.01
N PRO A 475 10.99 -4.22 -6.14
CA PRO A 475 10.65 -5.64 -6.21
C PRO A 475 11.78 -6.56 -5.72
N ASP A 476 11.37 -7.57 -4.97
CA ASP A 476 12.17 -8.57 -4.26
C ASP A 476 11.33 -9.85 -4.28
N SER A 477 11.47 -10.62 -5.36
CA SER A 477 10.58 -11.71 -5.75
C SER A 477 10.81 -12.98 -4.94
N ASP A 478 12.04 -13.24 -4.50
CA ASP A 478 12.38 -14.37 -3.61
C ASP A 478 12.30 -13.99 -2.11
N GLY A 479 12.32 -12.69 -1.78
CA GLY A 479 12.20 -12.14 -0.43
C GLY A 479 13.51 -12.17 0.37
N ASP A 480 14.66 -12.26 -0.31
CA ASP A 480 15.97 -12.54 0.28
C ASP A 480 16.77 -11.28 0.68
N VAL A 481 16.37 -10.06 0.29
CA VAL A 481 17.14 -8.83 0.59
C VAL A 481 17.50 -8.70 2.09
N GLY A 482 16.62 -9.12 3.01
CA GLY A 482 16.87 -9.12 4.46
C GLY A 482 17.79 -10.25 4.98
N SER A 483 18.26 -11.12 4.09
CA SER A 483 18.87 -12.44 4.32
C SER A 483 20.28 -12.56 3.73
N GLY A 484 20.55 -12.03 2.53
CA GLY A 484 21.93 -11.85 2.05
C GLY A 484 22.19 -11.47 0.59
N GLY A 485 21.18 -11.46 -0.26
CA GLY A 485 21.12 -10.99 -1.65
C GLY A 485 20.58 -9.57 -1.75
N ASP A 486 19.88 -9.27 -2.83
CA ASP A 486 19.57 -7.92 -3.29
C ASP A 486 18.08 -7.76 -3.69
N VAL A 487 17.77 -6.89 -4.66
CA VAL A 487 16.43 -6.70 -5.27
C VAL A 487 16.48 -7.18 -6.72
N ASP A 488 15.32 -7.43 -7.33
CA ASP A 488 15.19 -8.21 -8.59
C ASP A 488 16.24 -7.81 -9.66
N TYR A 489 16.34 -6.53 -10.03
CA TYR A 489 17.30 -6.02 -11.04
C TYR A 489 18.81 -6.21 -10.72
N ARG A 490 19.15 -6.73 -9.54
CA ARG A 490 20.52 -7.06 -9.12
C ARG A 490 20.67 -8.47 -8.56
N ASP A 491 19.62 -9.29 -8.60
CA ASP A 491 19.67 -10.65 -8.07
C ASP A 491 19.39 -11.71 -9.14
N SER A 492 20.40 -12.52 -9.41
CA SER A 492 20.31 -13.58 -10.39
C SER A 492 19.31 -14.63 -9.94
N ARG A 493 18.25 -14.79 -10.73
CA ARG A 493 17.11 -15.66 -10.46
C ARG A 493 17.49 -17.11 -10.10
N ASP A 494 16.85 -17.64 -9.05
CA ASP A 494 16.89 -19.03 -8.54
C ASP A 494 15.44 -19.43 -8.21
N SER A 495 14.64 -19.68 -9.26
CA SER A 495 13.17 -19.70 -9.22
C SER A 495 12.59 -20.77 -8.30
N ASP A 496 13.28 -21.90 -8.12
CA ASP A 496 12.85 -23.00 -7.23
C ASP A 496 13.60 -23.06 -5.87
N GLY A 497 14.66 -22.26 -5.71
CA GLY A 497 15.41 -22.11 -4.47
C GLY A 497 16.36 -23.29 -4.14
N ASP A 498 16.76 -24.12 -5.10
CA ASP A 498 17.68 -25.23 -4.85
C ASP A 498 19.14 -24.78 -4.54
N GLY A 499 19.50 -23.55 -4.95
CA GLY A 499 20.86 -23.00 -4.87
C GLY A 499 21.68 -23.08 -6.16
N VAL A 500 21.04 -23.17 -7.31
CA VAL A 500 21.54 -23.11 -8.69
C VAL A 500 20.67 -22.08 -9.42
N LEU A 501 21.32 -21.10 -10.05
CA LEU A 501 20.62 -20.00 -10.72
C LEU A 501 20.05 -20.49 -12.06
N ASP A 502 18.85 -20.04 -12.44
CA ASP A 502 18.12 -20.40 -13.67
C ASP A 502 19.05 -20.37 -14.90
N SER A 503 19.83 -19.28 -15.06
CA SER A 503 20.82 -19.09 -16.14
C SER A 503 21.90 -20.20 -16.30
N VAL A 504 22.05 -21.10 -15.32
CA VAL A 504 22.96 -22.26 -15.34
C VAL A 504 22.32 -23.57 -14.87
N ASP A 505 21.05 -23.54 -14.50
CA ASP A 505 20.20 -24.70 -14.27
C ASP A 505 19.82 -25.32 -15.64
N LEU A 506 19.04 -26.40 -15.62
CA LEU A 506 18.65 -27.22 -16.78
C LEU A 506 17.28 -27.90 -16.55
N ASP A 507 16.56 -27.51 -15.50
CA ASP A 507 15.35 -28.13 -14.91
C ASP A 507 14.85 -27.13 -13.84
N ASP A 508 14.64 -25.87 -14.24
CA ASP A 508 14.62 -24.66 -13.40
C ASP A 508 13.39 -24.53 -12.48
N ASP A 509 12.37 -25.38 -12.68
CA ASP A 509 11.23 -25.60 -11.79
C ASP A 509 11.31 -26.94 -11.02
N ASN A 510 12.36 -27.72 -11.30
CA ASN A 510 12.62 -29.07 -10.81
C ASN A 510 11.47 -30.08 -11.05
N ASP A 511 10.62 -29.94 -12.06
CA ASP A 511 9.55 -30.92 -12.44
C ASP A 511 10.11 -32.23 -13.05
N GLY A 512 11.40 -32.24 -13.42
CA GLY A 512 12.11 -33.40 -13.95
C GLY A 512 11.97 -33.60 -15.47
N ILE A 513 11.49 -32.59 -16.20
CA ILE A 513 11.70 -32.35 -17.63
C ILE A 513 13.02 -31.54 -17.75
N LEU A 514 13.25 -30.80 -18.81
CA LEU A 514 14.36 -29.87 -18.95
C LEU A 514 13.75 -28.76 -19.80
N ASP A 515 14.01 -27.50 -19.52
CA ASP A 515 13.68 -26.31 -20.30
C ASP A 515 13.80 -26.55 -21.82
N THR A 516 14.98 -26.99 -22.26
CA THR A 516 15.25 -27.33 -23.68
C THR A 516 14.43 -28.51 -24.26
N ASP A 517 13.75 -29.28 -23.41
CA ASP A 517 12.85 -30.41 -23.70
C ASP A 517 11.36 -30.09 -23.35
N GLU A 518 11.02 -28.82 -23.09
CA GLU A 518 9.63 -28.32 -23.00
C GLU A 518 9.23 -27.50 -24.23
N TYR A 519 10.21 -26.84 -24.87
CA TYR A 519 9.99 -26.02 -26.07
C TYR A 519 10.47 -26.71 -27.38
N PRO A 520 9.80 -27.76 -27.92
CA PRO A 520 10.28 -28.64 -29.00
C PRO A 520 10.70 -27.96 -30.33
N GLY A 521 11.94 -27.45 -30.36
CA GLY A 521 12.56 -26.81 -31.51
C GLY A 521 12.37 -25.29 -31.59
N LEU A 522 12.05 -24.65 -30.46
CA LEU A 522 12.44 -23.26 -30.19
C LEU A 522 13.82 -23.26 -29.49
N ASP A 523 14.24 -22.11 -28.98
CA ASP A 523 15.51 -21.87 -28.28
C ASP A 523 15.22 -20.70 -27.32
N GLU A 524 14.67 -21.01 -26.16
CA GLU A 524 14.15 -20.11 -25.12
C GLU A 524 15.21 -19.09 -24.67
N PHE A 525 16.39 -19.55 -24.24
CA PHE A 525 17.58 -18.74 -23.96
C PHE A 525 18.35 -18.31 -25.24
N GLY A 526 17.67 -18.34 -26.39
CA GLY A 526 18.19 -17.85 -27.66
C GLY A 526 17.83 -16.39 -27.90
N ASP A 527 18.44 -15.82 -28.94
CA ASP A 527 18.28 -14.42 -29.33
C ASP A 527 18.07 -14.37 -30.87
N GLU A 528 16.83 -14.59 -31.33
CA GLU A 528 16.49 -14.68 -32.78
C GLU A 528 16.62 -13.31 -33.48
N ASP A 529 16.47 -12.26 -32.68
CA ASP A 529 16.35 -10.88 -33.07
C ASP A 529 17.69 -10.14 -33.02
N GLY A 530 18.57 -10.44 -32.09
CA GLY A 530 19.89 -9.82 -31.97
C GLY A 530 19.89 -8.49 -31.24
N ASP A 531 18.89 -8.23 -30.39
CA ASP A 531 18.81 -7.02 -29.55
C ASP A 531 19.39 -7.22 -28.14
N GLY A 532 19.34 -8.45 -27.61
CA GLY A 532 19.96 -8.84 -26.33
C GLY A 532 19.05 -9.70 -25.47
N ILE A 533 17.73 -9.59 -25.67
CA ILE A 533 16.70 -10.20 -24.81
C ILE A 533 16.53 -11.68 -25.18
N TYR A 534 16.33 -12.55 -24.19
CA TYR A 534 16.01 -13.96 -24.45
C TYR A 534 14.63 -14.13 -25.11
N ASN A 535 14.50 -15.12 -26.00
CA ASN A 535 13.28 -15.35 -26.78
C ASN A 535 12.02 -15.56 -25.93
N TYR A 536 12.12 -16.00 -24.66
CA TYR A 536 10.98 -16.11 -23.75
C TYR A 536 10.55 -14.76 -23.14
N ALA A 537 11.45 -13.78 -23.04
CA ALA A 537 11.19 -12.44 -22.52
C ALA A 537 11.05 -11.36 -23.64
N ASP A 538 11.44 -11.69 -24.88
CA ASP A 538 11.31 -10.81 -26.05
C ASP A 538 9.93 -10.92 -26.70
N SER A 539 9.15 -9.83 -26.71
CA SER A 539 7.86 -9.73 -27.41
C SER A 539 7.91 -9.00 -28.78
N ILE A 540 9.08 -8.57 -29.27
CA ILE A 540 9.22 -7.57 -30.36
C ILE A 540 10.36 -7.86 -31.38
N ASP A 541 10.05 -8.57 -32.49
CA ASP A 541 10.88 -8.65 -33.73
C ASP A 541 11.27 -7.26 -34.31
N ASN A 542 12.45 -6.78 -33.93
CA ASN A 542 13.05 -5.47 -34.23
C ASN A 542 14.46 -5.52 -34.89
N GLY A 543 15.22 -6.61 -34.75
CA GLY A 543 16.65 -6.75 -35.11
C GLY A 543 17.01 -7.65 -36.32
N THR A 544 18.22 -8.25 -36.28
CA THR A 544 18.63 -9.42 -37.09
C THR A 544 19.60 -10.38 -36.35
N GLY A 545 19.08 -11.37 -35.61
CA GLY A 545 19.82 -12.22 -34.67
C GLY A 545 20.29 -13.57 -35.22
N ASP A 546 20.19 -14.61 -34.39
CA ASP A 546 20.87 -15.89 -34.58
C ASP A 546 20.31 -16.75 -35.74
N GLY A 547 19.00 -16.67 -36.02
CA GLY A 547 18.30 -17.42 -37.06
C GLY A 547 17.59 -18.69 -36.60
N SER A 548 17.10 -18.74 -35.35
CA SER A 548 16.05 -19.61 -34.81
C SER A 548 14.68 -19.37 -35.54
N ILE A 549 13.53 -19.51 -34.86
CA ILE A 549 12.17 -19.35 -35.43
C ILE A 549 11.11 -18.95 -34.36
N THR A 550 11.37 -17.93 -33.55
CA THR A 550 10.44 -17.42 -32.52
C THR A 550 9.11 -16.89 -33.11
N ASN A 551 8.03 -16.97 -32.32
CA ASN A 551 6.75 -16.35 -32.64
C ASN A 551 6.37 -15.33 -31.56
N TYR A 552 6.86 -14.11 -31.75
CA TYR A 552 6.55 -12.86 -31.05
C TYR A 552 5.08 -12.42 -31.15
N THR A 553 4.16 -13.32 -30.86
CA THR A 553 2.77 -12.96 -30.60
C THR A 553 2.62 -13.02 -29.10
N ASP A 554 2.54 -11.86 -28.48
CA ASP A 554 2.04 -11.66 -27.13
C ASP A 554 0.58 -11.18 -27.30
N SER A 555 -0.36 -11.90 -26.67
CA SER A 555 -1.81 -11.67 -26.74
C SER A 555 -2.41 -11.03 -25.49
N ASN A 556 -1.77 -11.18 -24.32
CA ASN A 556 -2.20 -10.73 -22.99
C ASN A 556 -1.52 -9.39 -22.57
N LEU A 557 -0.38 -9.06 -23.16
CA LEU A 557 0.48 -7.87 -22.98
C LEU A 557 1.27 -7.86 -21.66
N ASP A 558 1.88 -8.99 -21.31
CA ASP A 558 2.78 -9.16 -20.17
C ASP A 558 4.28 -9.10 -20.52
N GLY A 559 4.64 -9.28 -21.80
CA GLY A 559 6.02 -9.31 -22.29
C GLY A 559 6.49 -10.69 -22.75
N ILE A 560 5.82 -11.77 -22.34
CA ILE A 560 6.15 -13.15 -22.69
C ILE A 560 5.39 -13.54 -23.97
N PRO A 561 6.02 -14.14 -25.00
CA PRO A 561 5.28 -14.62 -26.16
C PRO A 561 4.36 -15.81 -25.84
N ASP A 562 3.19 -15.88 -26.50
CA ASP A 562 2.22 -17.00 -26.56
C ASP A 562 2.83 -18.36 -27.05
N ALA A 563 4.15 -18.43 -27.21
CA ALA A 563 4.93 -19.59 -27.62
C ALA A 563 5.82 -20.14 -26.50
N PHE A 564 6.00 -19.39 -25.41
CA PHE A 564 6.78 -19.75 -24.21
C PHE A 564 5.96 -19.69 -22.92
N ASP A 565 4.84 -18.98 -22.93
CA ASP A 565 3.66 -19.16 -22.05
C ASP A 565 2.52 -19.65 -22.97
N ILE A 566 1.84 -20.75 -22.61
CA ILE A 566 0.82 -21.39 -23.45
C ILE A 566 -0.62 -21.30 -22.91
N ASP A 567 -0.81 -21.06 -21.62
CA ASP A 567 -2.13 -20.88 -20.99
C ASP A 567 -2.51 -19.38 -20.85
N LEU A 568 -1.49 -18.50 -20.91
CA LEU A 568 -1.49 -17.04 -20.82
C LEU A 568 -1.64 -16.46 -19.41
N ASP A 569 -1.08 -17.13 -18.39
CA ASP A 569 -1.08 -16.67 -17.00
C ASP A 569 0.08 -15.72 -16.62
N GLY A 570 1.15 -15.67 -17.42
CA GLY A 570 2.35 -14.85 -17.20
C GLY A 570 3.56 -15.61 -16.63
N ILE A 571 3.51 -16.93 -16.51
CA ILE A 571 4.66 -17.78 -16.16
C ILE A 571 5.12 -18.52 -17.45
N PRO A 572 6.40 -18.40 -17.86
CA PRO A 572 6.88 -19.17 -19.00
C PRO A 572 7.02 -20.65 -18.62
N ASN A 573 6.51 -21.57 -19.46
CA ASN A 573 6.41 -23.02 -19.21
C ASN A 573 7.56 -23.66 -18.39
N HIS A 574 8.84 -23.38 -18.70
CA HIS A 574 9.99 -23.92 -17.94
C HIS A 574 10.11 -23.48 -16.47
N LEU A 575 9.20 -22.63 -16.01
CA LEU A 575 9.02 -22.16 -14.64
C LEU A 575 7.59 -22.45 -14.12
N ASP A 576 6.75 -23.13 -14.92
CA ASP A 576 5.35 -23.44 -14.61
C ASP A 576 5.12 -24.95 -14.45
N LEU A 577 4.77 -25.32 -13.22
CA LEU A 577 4.55 -26.70 -12.79
C LEU A 577 3.25 -27.34 -13.33
N ASP A 578 2.37 -26.58 -13.99
CA ASP A 578 1.14 -27.05 -14.67
C ASP A 578 0.95 -26.24 -15.97
N SER A 579 1.98 -26.26 -16.85
CA SER A 579 2.15 -25.51 -18.11
C SER A 579 0.89 -25.21 -18.94
N ASP A 580 -0.13 -26.07 -18.93
CA ASP A 580 -1.35 -25.88 -19.70
C ASP A 580 -2.64 -25.70 -18.89
N SER A 581 -2.52 -25.59 -17.56
CA SER A 581 -3.58 -25.26 -16.60
C SER A 581 -4.73 -26.28 -16.55
N ASP A 582 -4.44 -27.57 -16.81
CA ASP A 582 -5.45 -28.65 -16.78
C ASP A 582 -5.58 -29.38 -15.43
N ASN A 583 -4.89 -28.88 -14.39
CA ASN A 583 -4.82 -29.45 -13.04
C ASN A 583 -4.11 -30.82 -13.01
N CYS A 584 -3.18 -31.07 -13.94
CA CYS A 584 -2.35 -32.28 -13.99
C CYS A 584 -0.88 -31.90 -14.21
N THR A 585 -0.15 -31.71 -13.11
CA THR A 585 1.22 -31.18 -13.13
C THR A 585 2.15 -31.86 -14.12
N ASP A 586 3.07 -31.08 -14.66
CA ASP A 586 3.97 -31.44 -15.76
C ASP A 586 4.82 -32.68 -15.43
N ALA A 587 5.24 -32.81 -14.19
CA ALA A 587 5.91 -33.99 -13.66
C ALA A 587 5.03 -35.26 -13.73
N ASN A 588 3.75 -35.18 -13.34
CA ASN A 588 2.81 -36.31 -13.36
C ASN A 588 2.50 -36.72 -14.82
N GLU A 589 2.38 -35.72 -15.67
CA GLU A 589 2.18 -35.76 -17.12
C GLU A 589 3.34 -36.44 -17.88
N ALA A 590 4.55 -35.89 -17.79
CA ALA A 590 5.76 -36.36 -18.46
C ALA A 590 6.15 -37.78 -18.07
N TYR A 591 5.87 -38.17 -16.82
CA TYR A 591 6.19 -39.50 -16.30
C TYR A 591 5.02 -40.50 -16.39
N ASN A 592 3.80 -40.03 -16.66
CA ASN A 592 2.56 -40.83 -16.69
C ASN A 592 2.36 -41.58 -15.35
N ASP A 593 2.44 -40.87 -14.22
CA ASP A 593 2.32 -41.42 -12.86
C ASP A 593 1.79 -40.33 -11.91
N LEU A 594 0.59 -40.48 -11.32
CA LEU A 594 -0.07 -39.52 -10.40
C LEU A 594 0.65 -39.28 -9.05
N ASN A 595 1.92 -39.60 -8.97
CA ASN A 595 2.76 -39.47 -7.78
C ASN A 595 4.21 -39.19 -8.22
N ALA A 596 4.42 -38.62 -9.41
CA ALA A 596 5.73 -38.18 -9.86
C ALA A 596 6.17 -36.98 -9.02
N ASP A 597 5.24 -36.07 -8.76
CA ASP A 597 5.31 -34.96 -7.80
C ASP A 597 5.48 -35.41 -6.33
N GLY A 598 5.12 -36.65 -5.97
CA GLY A 598 5.01 -37.06 -4.57
C GLY A 598 3.92 -36.35 -3.74
N GLY A 599 3.09 -35.51 -4.38
CA GLY A 599 2.01 -34.72 -3.80
C GLY A 599 2.45 -33.49 -3.01
N ASP A 600 3.54 -32.81 -3.38
CA ASP A 600 3.92 -31.50 -2.82
C ASP A 600 3.52 -30.29 -3.68
N GLY A 601 3.25 -30.46 -4.98
CA GLY A 601 2.54 -29.45 -5.78
C GLY A 601 2.99 -29.30 -7.23
N GLY A 602 4.09 -29.96 -7.64
CA GLY A 602 4.59 -29.92 -9.02
C GLY A 602 5.93 -30.64 -9.14
N GLU A 603 6.93 -30.16 -8.38
CA GLU A 603 8.32 -30.62 -8.33
C GLU A 603 8.50 -32.16 -8.33
N TYR A 604 9.50 -32.70 -9.04
CA TYR A 604 9.73 -34.14 -9.11
C TYR A 604 10.22 -34.76 -7.80
N GLY A 605 9.31 -35.39 -7.08
CA GLY A 605 9.59 -36.62 -6.35
C GLY A 605 9.16 -36.62 -4.90
N THR A 606 9.89 -35.92 -4.02
CA THR A 606 9.45 -35.64 -2.65
C THR A 606 10.35 -34.61 -1.96
N GLY A 607 9.74 -33.49 -1.57
CA GLY A 607 10.26 -32.51 -0.60
C GLY A 607 10.97 -31.36 -1.27
N THR A 608 10.68 -30.16 -0.78
CA THR A 608 10.81 -28.91 -1.53
C THR A 608 12.00 -28.03 -1.07
N PRO A 609 12.87 -27.57 -1.99
CA PRO A 609 13.11 -28.13 -3.32
C PRO A 609 13.75 -29.54 -3.24
N PRO A 610 13.67 -30.36 -4.30
CA PRO A 610 14.17 -31.73 -4.30
C PRO A 610 15.71 -31.77 -4.31
N PRO A 611 16.35 -32.91 -3.98
CA PRO A 611 17.80 -33.00 -4.05
C PRO A 611 18.31 -33.07 -5.51
N THR A 612 19.02 -32.05 -5.93
CA THR A 612 19.53 -31.77 -7.29
C THR A 612 21.01 -32.08 -7.52
N ASN A 613 21.45 -31.99 -8.77
CA ASN A 613 22.84 -32.02 -9.18
C ASN A 613 23.44 -30.60 -9.27
N PRO A 614 24.78 -30.42 -9.39
CA PRO A 614 25.40 -29.10 -9.58
C PRO A 614 25.26 -28.54 -11.02
N ASP A 615 24.23 -28.96 -11.72
CA ASP A 615 23.79 -28.66 -13.08
C ASP A 615 22.27 -28.83 -13.07
N GLY A 616 21.63 -28.18 -12.09
CA GLY A 616 20.20 -28.29 -11.79
C GLY A 616 19.72 -29.68 -11.56
N THR A 617 18.88 -30.17 -12.46
CA THR A 617 18.49 -31.58 -12.58
C THR A 617 18.34 -32.39 -11.27
N VAL A 618 17.12 -32.47 -10.75
CA VAL A 618 16.66 -33.47 -9.77
C VAL A 618 17.39 -34.83 -9.86
N ILE A 619 18.08 -35.24 -8.77
CA ILE A 619 18.82 -36.53 -8.69
C ILE A 619 17.90 -37.76 -8.88
N ALA A 620 16.62 -37.61 -8.54
CA ALA A 620 15.61 -38.68 -8.60
C ALA A 620 15.01 -38.87 -10.00
N ALA A 621 14.93 -37.79 -10.78
CA ALA A 621 14.35 -37.76 -12.12
C ALA A 621 15.14 -38.63 -13.11
N SER A 622 14.54 -38.84 -14.28
CA SER A 622 15.15 -39.70 -15.31
C SER A 622 15.22 -39.11 -16.70
N TYR A 623 14.72 -37.88 -16.88
CA TYR A 623 14.76 -37.05 -18.09
C TYR A 623 14.40 -37.86 -19.33
N LEU A 624 13.10 -38.07 -19.49
CA LEU A 624 12.53 -38.85 -20.57
C LEU A 624 12.51 -38.07 -21.90
N GLY A 625 12.52 -36.72 -21.79
CA GLY A 625 12.48 -35.71 -22.85
C GLY A 625 11.08 -35.50 -23.42
N THR A 626 10.73 -34.25 -23.77
CA THR A 626 9.52 -33.79 -24.48
C THR A 626 8.34 -34.76 -24.46
N ASN A 627 7.45 -34.62 -23.48
CA ASN A 627 6.09 -35.14 -23.61
C ASN A 627 5.20 -34.07 -24.28
N ALA A 628 4.34 -34.49 -25.20
CA ALA A 628 3.49 -33.57 -25.97
C ALA A 628 2.06 -33.53 -25.42
N THR A 629 1.94 -33.71 -24.10
CA THR A 629 0.70 -33.58 -23.34
C THR A 629 0.80 -32.36 -22.44
N VAL A 630 1.91 -32.20 -21.69
CA VAL A 630 2.37 -31.04 -20.88
C VAL A 630 2.01 -29.65 -21.44
N THR A 631 2.11 -29.48 -22.76
CA THR A 631 1.83 -28.19 -23.42
C THR A 631 0.49 -28.20 -24.20
N THR A 632 -0.44 -29.09 -23.87
CA THR A 632 -1.74 -29.29 -24.56
C THR A 632 -2.82 -29.97 -23.69
N PHE A 633 -3.65 -29.16 -23.03
CA PHE A 633 -4.90 -29.51 -22.34
C PHE A 633 -5.39 -30.93 -22.65
N GLY A 634 -5.21 -31.80 -21.68
CA GLY A 634 -5.46 -33.22 -21.73
C GLY A 634 -6.90 -33.57 -22.12
N PRO A 635 -7.17 -34.84 -22.43
CA PRO A 635 -8.53 -35.31 -22.44
C PRO A 635 -9.07 -35.17 -21.02
N ASP A 636 -10.07 -34.31 -20.85
CA ASP A 636 -11.04 -34.32 -19.76
C ASP A 636 -12.35 -34.88 -20.36
N ASN A 637 -12.81 -36.01 -19.82
CA ASN A 637 -13.77 -36.89 -20.47
C ASN A 637 -15.18 -36.78 -19.87
N ASP A 638 -15.31 -36.24 -18.65
CA ASP A 638 -16.59 -35.90 -18.01
C ASP A 638 -16.86 -34.39 -17.87
N GLY A 639 -15.82 -33.55 -17.86
CA GLY A 639 -15.89 -32.09 -17.84
C GLY A 639 -15.68 -31.45 -16.46
N ASP A 640 -15.07 -32.13 -15.48
CA ASP A 640 -14.86 -31.59 -14.13
C ASP A 640 -13.66 -30.62 -14.01
N GLY A 641 -12.75 -30.65 -14.99
CA GLY A 641 -11.58 -29.77 -15.08
C GLY A 641 -10.25 -30.42 -14.69
N ILE A 642 -10.21 -31.72 -14.39
CA ILE A 642 -8.98 -32.50 -14.19
C ILE A 642 -8.77 -33.41 -15.42
N ALA A 643 -7.56 -33.47 -15.97
CA ALA A 643 -7.27 -34.40 -17.06
C ALA A 643 -7.28 -35.87 -16.63
N ASN A 644 -7.75 -36.75 -17.53
CA ASN A 644 -7.80 -38.23 -17.41
C ASN A 644 -6.46 -38.94 -17.10
N LEU A 645 -5.35 -38.21 -16.94
CA LEU A 645 -4.09 -38.76 -16.46
C LEU A 645 -3.91 -38.58 -14.95
N CYS A 646 -4.46 -37.49 -14.39
CA CYS A 646 -4.46 -37.15 -12.97
C CYS A 646 -5.81 -37.39 -12.27
N ASP A 647 -6.88 -37.65 -13.02
CA ASP A 647 -8.15 -38.11 -12.46
C ASP A 647 -8.05 -39.56 -11.92
N LEU A 648 -8.89 -39.85 -10.93
CA LEU A 648 -9.06 -41.16 -10.28
C LEU A 648 -10.37 -41.87 -10.68
N ASP A 649 -11.27 -41.20 -11.39
CA ASP A 649 -12.60 -41.66 -11.79
C ASP A 649 -12.98 -41.04 -13.16
N ASP A 650 -12.21 -41.36 -14.22
CA ASP A 650 -12.14 -40.76 -15.58
C ASP A 650 -13.49 -40.51 -16.35
N ASP A 651 -14.62 -40.95 -15.83
CA ASP A 651 -15.96 -40.66 -16.34
C ASP A 651 -17.00 -40.27 -15.28
N ASN A 652 -16.55 -40.05 -14.05
CA ASN A 652 -17.25 -39.68 -12.82
C ASN A 652 -18.52 -40.51 -12.52
N ASP A 653 -18.57 -41.81 -12.89
CA ASP A 653 -19.71 -42.68 -12.59
C ASP A 653 -19.76 -43.22 -11.13
N GLY A 654 -18.71 -42.95 -10.34
CA GLY A 654 -18.66 -43.29 -8.93
C GLY A 654 -17.94 -44.61 -8.64
N ASN A 655 -17.23 -45.16 -9.63
CA ASN A 655 -16.44 -46.38 -9.56
C ASN A 655 -15.02 -46.08 -10.05
N PRO A 656 -14.06 -45.84 -9.12
CA PRO A 656 -12.72 -45.41 -9.49
C PRO A 656 -11.99 -46.33 -10.49
N ASP A 657 -11.15 -45.72 -11.33
CA ASP A 657 -10.39 -46.32 -12.44
C ASP A 657 -9.74 -47.68 -12.14
N THR A 658 -9.21 -47.81 -10.92
CA THR A 658 -8.50 -49.01 -10.48
C THR A 658 -9.40 -50.23 -10.27
N THR A 659 -10.71 -50.01 -10.10
CA THR A 659 -11.74 -51.04 -9.98
C THR A 659 -12.63 -51.16 -11.21
N ASP A 660 -12.71 -50.12 -12.03
CA ASP A 660 -13.69 -50.01 -13.09
C ASP A 660 -13.39 -50.86 -14.35
N PRO A 661 -14.38 -51.61 -14.89
CA PRO A 661 -14.24 -52.30 -16.16
C PRO A 661 -14.43 -51.44 -17.44
N ASN A 662 -14.92 -50.20 -17.39
CA ASN A 662 -15.12 -49.33 -18.57
C ASN A 662 -14.74 -47.83 -18.37
N PRO A 663 -13.48 -47.46 -17.97
CA PRO A 663 -13.17 -46.16 -17.33
C PRO A 663 -13.37 -44.86 -18.13
N LEU A 664 -14.03 -44.87 -19.28
CA LEU A 664 -14.22 -43.69 -20.13
C LEU A 664 -15.68 -43.55 -20.58
N THR A 665 -16.59 -44.41 -20.09
CA THR A 665 -18.00 -44.48 -20.50
C THR A 665 -18.93 -45.15 -19.46
N PRO A 666 -19.85 -44.42 -18.80
CA PRO A 666 -20.74 -44.96 -17.76
C PRO A 666 -21.82 -45.95 -18.28
N MET A 667 -22.06 -47.08 -17.60
CA MET A 667 -22.93 -48.14 -18.12
C MET A 667 -23.82 -48.90 -17.10
N ALA A 668 -25.14 -48.90 -17.36
CA ALA A 668 -26.14 -49.75 -16.68
C ALA A 668 -26.62 -50.96 -17.53
N ILE A 669 -27.05 -52.06 -16.89
CA ILE A 669 -27.33 -53.38 -17.50
C ILE A 669 -28.67 -54.02 -17.03
N ASP A 670 -29.45 -54.62 -17.96
CA ASP A 670 -30.81 -55.18 -17.73
C ASP A 670 -30.95 -56.37 -16.72
N ASP A 671 -32.03 -56.34 -15.88
CA ASP A 671 -32.34 -57.27 -14.78
C ASP A 671 -33.66 -58.11 -14.87
N SER A 672 -33.86 -59.06 -13.94
CA SER A 672 -35.16 -59.75 -13.75
C SER A 672 -35.41 -60.46 -12.40
N ASP A 673 -36.63 -60.36 -11.83
CA ASP A 673 -37.11 -61.16 -10.68
C ASP A 673 -38.67 -61.38 -10.63
N SER A 674 -39.30 -61.38 -9.45
CA SER A 674 -40.68 -61.80 -9.17
C SER A 674 -41.21 -61.24 -7.83
N ALA A 675 -42.54 -61.04 -7.75
CA ALA A 675 -43.22 -60.39 -6.63
C ALA A 675 -44.65 -60.90 -6.33
N VAL A 676 -45.25 -60.41 -5.25
CA VAL A 676 -46.61 -60.75 -4.78
C VAL A 676 -47.42 -59.44 -4.72
N ILE A 677 -48.70 -59.47 -5.13
CA ILE A 677 -49.63 -58.32 -5.06
C ILE A 677 -49.59 -57.71 -3.68
N GLY A 678 -49.42 -56.38 -3.62
CA GLY A 678 -49.42 -55.61 -2.38
C GLY A 678 -48.22 -55.86 -1.47
N ILE A 679 -47.29 -56.76 -1.83
CA ILE A 679 -46.08 -57.03 -1.06
C ILE A 679 -44.89 -56.42 -1.81
N PRO A 680 -44.18 -55.44 -1.22
CA PRO A 680 -42.92 -54.94 -1.77
C PRO A 680 -41.90 -56.07 -1.90
N GLN A 681 -41.18 -56.14 -3.01
CA GLN A 681 -39.99 -57.00 -3.15
C GLN A 681 -38.78 -56.18 -3.56
N ASN A 682 -37.69 -56.38 -2.84
CA ASN A 682 -36.36 -55.90 -3.12
C ASN A 682 -35.71 -56.70 -4.25
N ILE A 683 -35.15 -56.00 -5.24
CA ILE A 683 -34.46 -56.53 -6.40
C ILE A 683 -33.15 -55.75 -6.50
N GLN A 684 -32.02 -56.42 -6.40
CA GLN A 684 -30.71 -55.83 -6.66
C GLN A 684 -30.60 -55.46 -8.14
N ILE A 685 -30.20 -54.22 -8.44
CA ILE A 685 -30.09 -53.67 -9.80
C ILE A 685 -28.67 -53.16 -10.11
N ILE A 686 -28.04 -52.43 -9.19
CA ILE A 686 -26.68 -51.88 -9.40
C ILE A 686 -25.60 -52.99 -9.40
N GLY A 687 -25.84 -54.16 -8.80
CA GLY A 687 -24.83 -55.22 -8.62
C GLY A 687 -24.26 -55.88 -9.90
N ASN A 688 -24.60 -55.37 -11.09
CA ASN A 688 -23.97 -55.69 -12.38
C ASN A 688 -23.81 -54.49 -13.32
N ASP A 689 -23.99 -53.27 -12.81
CA ASP A 689 -23.76 -52.01 -13.50
C ASP A 689 -22.32 -51.53 -13.17
N ASP A 690 -21.83 -50.46 -13.82
CA ASP A 690 -20.50 -49.91 -13.53
C ASP A 690 -20.48 -49.11 -12.21
N TYR A 691 -21.53 -48.33 -11.95
CA TYR A 691 -21.80 -47.62 -10.70
C TYR A 691 -21.65 -48.45 -9.41
N PHE A 692 -21.18 -47.80 -8.33
CA PHE A 692 -21.34 -48.32 -6.96
C PHE A 692 -22.66 -47.87 -6.29
N SER A 693 -22.81 -48.18 -5.00
CA SER A 693 -23.95 -47.80 -4.16
C SER A 693 -23.44 -46.99 -2.97
N ASN A 694 -24.20 -46.06 -2.39
CA ASN A 694 -23.69 -45.13 -1.36
C ASN A 694 -23.12 -45.81 -0.09
N ASN A 695 -23.44 -47.08 0.19
CA ASN A 695 -22.81 -47.84 1.30
C ASN A 695 -21.52 -48.58 0.91
N ASP A 696 -21.11 -48.58 -0.36
CA ASP A 696 -19.84 -49.18 -0.76
C ASP A 696 -18.69 -48.22 -0.39
N PRO A 697 -17.69 -48.67 0.39
CA PRO A 697 -16.59 -47.81 0.82
C PRO A 697 -15.62 -47.40 -0.30
N SER A 698 -15.90 -47.83 -1.54
CA SER A 698 -15.15 -47.48 -2.76
C SER A 698 -15.87 -46.41 -3.60
N SER A 699 -17.11 -46.03 -3.24
CA SER A 699 -17.91 -45.08 -4.03
C SER A 699 -17.35 -43.66 -3.92
N THR A 700 -17.10 -43.06 -5.07
CA THR A 700 -16.95 -41.62 -5.30
C THR A 700 -18.35 -41.02 -5.57
N GLY A 701 -18.55 -39.74 -5.24
CA GLY A 701 -19.84 -39.04 -5.40
C GLY A 701 -21.03 -39.56 -4.57
N THR A 702 -22.24 -39.13 -4.94
CA THR A 702 -23.53 -39.58 -4.35
C THR A 702 -24.44 -40.16 -5.43
N ILE A 703 -24.69 -41.47 -5.36
CA ILE A 703 -25.50 -42.20 -6.33
C ILE A 703 -26.99 -41.97 -6.07
N TYR A 704 -27.75 -41.77 -7.15
CA TYR A 704 -29.22 -41.76 -7.11
C TYR A 704 -29.83 -42.52 -8.31
N ILE A 705 -31.05 -43.02 -8.14
CA ILE A 705 -31.73 -43.87 -9.13
C ILE A 705 -33.17 -43.40 -9.34
N THR A 706 -33.59 -43.25 -10.60
CA THR A 706 -34.93 -42.75 -10.97
C THR A 706 -35.67 -43.69 -11.92
N ASP A 707 -37.01 -43.65 -11.92
CA ASP A 707 -37.84 -44.34 -12.93
C ASP A 707 -38.10 -43.39 -14.10
N THR A 708 -37.63 -43.78 -15.29
CA THR A 708 -37.90 -43.04 -16.54
C THR A 708 -39.39 -42.99 -16.90
N GLY A 709 -40.22 -43.81 -16.25
CA GLY A 709 -41.66 -43.92 -16.47
C GLY A 709 -42.03 -44.59 -17.78
N THR A 710 -41.05 -45.18 -18.49
CA THR A 710 -41.25 -45.84 -19.79
C THR A 710 -41.59 -47.33 -19.69
N GLY A 711 -41.58 -47.88 -18.46
CA GLY A 711 -41.92 -49.27 -18.14
C GLY A 711 -43.39 -49.68 -18.38
N THR A 712 -43.71 -50.90 -17.97
CA THR A 712 -45.07 -51.47 -18.04
C THR A 712 -45.66 -51.84 -16.68
N ALA A 713 -44.87 -51.70 -15.61
CA ALA A 713 -45.35 -51.75 -14.24
C ALA A 713 -46.27 -50.55 -13.95
N ALA A 714 -47.37 -50.82 -13.25
CA ALA A 714 -48.31 -49.83 -12.74
C ALA A 714 -48.39 -49.86 -11.20
N GLY A 715 -47.63 -50.75 -10.56
CA GLY A 715 -47.41 -50.80 -9.11
C GLY A 715 -46.45 -49.73 -8.61
N THR A 716 -46.28 -49.64 -7.30
CA THR A 716 -45.36 -48.69 -6.67
C THR A 716 -43.92 -49.13 -6.88
N ILE A 717 -43.08 -48.20 -7.34
CA ILE A 717 -41.65 -48.34 -7.59
C ILE A 717 -40.95 -47.40 -6.59
N VAL A 718 -39.98 -47.92 -5.84
CA VAL A 718 -39.12 -47.16 -4.93
C VAL A 718 -37.70 -47.67 -5.13
N PHE A 719 -36.72 -46.78 -5.18
CA PHE A 719 -35.31 -47.16 -5.23
C PHE A 719 -34.65 -46.87 -3.88
N ASP A 720 -33.65 -47.68 -3.54
CA ASP A 720 -32.72 -47.50 -2.44
C ASP A 720 -31.31 -47.44 -3.04
N PRO A 721 -30.76 -46.23 -3.29
CA PRO A 721 -29.43 -46.07 -3.86
C PRO A 721 -28.33 -46.48 -2.89
N ASP A 722 -28.59 -46.44 -1.58
CA ASP A 722 -27.61 -46.82 -0.56
C ASP A 722 -27.33 -48.33 -0.61
N THR A 723 -28.29 -49.14 -1.05
CA THR A 723 -28.11 -50.61 -1.19
C THR A 723 -28.15 -51.12 -2.63
N GLY A 724 -28.37 -50.24 -3.61
CA GLY A 724 -28.46 -50.59 -5.03
C GLY A 724 -29.72 -51.39 -5.40
N GLU A 725 -30.84 -51.17 -4.68
CA GLU A 725 -32.06 -51.97 -4.79
C GLU A 725 -33.28 -51.22 -5.37
N LEU A 726 -34.01 -51.89 -6.25
CA LEU A 726 -35.39 -51.59 -6.61
C LEU A 726 -36.36 -52.33 -5.68
N ILE A 727 -37.19 -51.60 -4.97
CA ILE A 727 -38.33 -52.12 -4.20
C ILE A 727 -39.61 -51.92 -5.02
N TYR A 728 -40.20 -53.02 -5.51
CA TYR A 728 -41.42 -52.98 -6.32
C TYR A 728 -42.63 -53.64 -5.64
N THR A 729 -43.76 -52.93 -5.61
CA THR A 729 -45.04 -53.36 -5.02
C THR A 729 -46.14 -53.46 -6.09
N PRO A 730 -46.52 -54.67 -6.53
CA PRO A 730 -47.51 -54.86 -7.61
C PRO A 730 -48.95 -54.53 -7.21
N LEU A 731 -49.73 -53.94 -8.13
CA LEU A 731 -51.17 -53.72 -7.95
C LEU A 731 -51.98 -55.03 -8.03
N ALA A 732 -53.14 -55.04 -7.38
CA ALA A 732 -54.14 -56.12 -7.53
C ALA A 732 -54.61 -56.35 -8.97
N SER A 733 -54.55 -55.33 -9.84
CA SER A 733 -54.83 -55.44 -11.28
C SER A 733 -53.75 -56.18 -12.08
N GLU A 734 -52.54 -56.29 -11.53
CA GLU A 734 -51.37 -56.95 -12.15
C GLU A 734 -51.25 -58.42 -11.71
N GLY A 735 -52.13 -58.88 -10.82
CA GLY A 735 -52.18 -60.25 -10.33
C GLY A 735 -52.14 -61.31 -11.43
N ASN A 736 -51.12 -62.17 -11.39
CA ASN A 736 -50.82 -63.21 -12.38
C ASN A 736 -50.34 -62.70 -13.76
N THR A 737 -49.68 -61.54 -13.81
CA THR A 737 -49.04 -60.99 -15.03
C THR A 737 -47.51 -60.88 -14.90
N THR A 738 -46.87 -60.30 -15.92
CA THR A 738 -45.44 -59.92 -15.95
C THR A 738 -45.35 -58.46 -16.38
N VAL A 739 -44.48 -57.69 -15.73
CA VAL A 739 -44.31 -56.24 -15.84
C VAL A 739 -42.84 -55.86 -15.97
N THR A 740 -42.55 -54.59 -16.26
CA THR A 740 -41.17 -54.07 -16.41
C THR A 740 -41.02 -52.67 -15.83
N VAL A 741 -39.86 -52.36 -15.28
CA VAL A 741 -39.41 -51.01 -14.87
C VAL A 741 -38.24 -50.59 -15.76
N VAL A 742 -38.07 -49.30 -16.05
CA VAL A 742 -36.93 -48.79 -16.83
C VAL A 742 -36.31 -47.66 -16.03
N TYR A 743 -35.13 -47.91 -15.46
CA TYR A 743 -34.47 -46.99 -14.54
C TYR A 743 -33.32 -46.24 -15.21
N GLU A 744 -32.94 -45.14 -14.56
CA GLU A 744 -31.76 -44.34 -14.83
C GLU A 744 -31.00 -44.22 -13.50
N VAL A 745 -29.72 -44.61 -13.49
CA VAL A 745 -28.80 -44.42 -12.36
C VAL A 745 -27.86 -43.28 -12.73
N CYS A 746 -27.53 -42.45 -11.75
CA CYS A 746 -26.67 -41.29 -11.91
C CYS A 746 -25.74 -41.15 -10.71
N ASN A 747 -24.54 -40.60 -10.92
CA ASN A 747 -23.67 -40.11 -9.86
C ASN A 747 -23.77 -38.57 -9.78
N ASP A 748 -24.02 -38.05 -8.57
CA ASP A 748 -23.97 -36.62 -8.25
C ASP A 748 -22.60 -36.32 -7.65
N ILE A 749 -21.79 -35.58 -8.40
CA ILE A 749 -20.43 -35.18 -8.04
C ILE A 749 -20.41 -33.85 -7.27
N THR A 750 -21.57 -33.22 -7.01
CA THR A 750 -21.64 -31.88 -6.41
C THR A 750 -22.34 -31.86 -5.04
N PRO A 751 -22.05 -30.87 -4.18
CA PRO A 751 -22.84 -30.64 -2.97
C PRO A 751 -24.22 -30.01 -3.21
N LEU A 752 -24.57 -29.67 -4.46
CA LEU A 752 -25.78 -28.89 -4.79
C LEU A 752 -27.03 -29.76 -4.99
N GLY A 753 -26.85 -31.07 -5.15
CA GLY A 753 -27.92 -32.02 -5.41
C GLY A 753 -28.25 -32.16 -6.91
N PRO A 754 -29.11 -33.14 -7.27
CA PRO A 754 -29.21 -33.62 -8.65
C PRO A 754 -29.45 -32.56 -9.73
N GLY A 755 -28.52 -32.51 -10.70
CA GLY A 755 -28.43 -31.50 -11.75
C GLY A 755 -28.29 -32.07 -13.17
N PRO A 756 -28.27 -31.21 -14.21
CA PRO A 756 -27.93 -31.60 -15.58
C PRO A 756 -26.45 -31.98 -15.80
N GLU A 757 -25.59 -31.72 -14.83
CA GLU A 757 -24.17 -32.09 -14.75
C GLU A 757 -23.93 -33.58 -14.42
N ASP A 758 -24.91 -34.26 -13.79
CA ASP A 758 -24.75 -35.62 -13.28
C ASP A 758 -24.53 -36.69 -14.38
N ILE A 759 -23.66 -37.67 -14.07
CA ILE A 759 -23.27 -38.74 -14.99
C ILE A 759 -24.26 -39.91 -14.94
N CYS A 760 -25.10 -40.05 -15.97
CA CYS A 760 -26.27 -40.96 -15.95
C CYS A 760 -26.29 -42.06 -17.04
N SER A 761 -26.80 -43.26 -16.69
CA SER A 761 -27.00 -44.40 -17.60
C SER A 761 -28.32 -45.17 -17.34
N GLN A 762 -28.91 -45.84 -18.37
CA GLN A 762 -30.26 -46.43 -18.33
C GLN A 762 -30.35 -47.94 -18.58
N ALA A 763 -31.19 -48.66 -17.80
CA ALA A 763 -31.42 -50.11 -17.91
C ALA A 763 -32.86 -50.56 -17.55
N ILE A 764 -33.18 -51.86 -17.72
CA ILE A 764 -34.55 -52.41 -17.64
C ILE A 764 -34.67 -53.64 -16.70
N VAL A 765 -35.61 -53.60 -15.75
CA VAL A 765 -35.96 -54.72 -14.85
C VAL A 765 -37.26 -55.43 -15.28
N SER A 766 -37.35 -56.77 -15.17
CA SER A 766 -38.57 -57.58 -15.50
C SER A 766 -39.13 -58.43 -14.34
N ILE A 767 -40.45 -58.37 -14.02
CA ILE A 767 -41.04 -58.88 -12.74
C ILE A 767 -42.40 -59.66 -12.92
N ILE A 768 -42.79 -60.60 -12.02
CA ILE A 768 -43.96 -61.55 -12.13
C ILE A 768 -44.86 -61.63 -10.83
N ILE A 769 -46.21 -61.75 -10.85
CA ILE A 769 -47.15 -61.35 -9.71
C ILE A 769 -48.23 -62.40 -9.14
N ILE A 770 -48.71 -62.35 -7.85
CA ILE A 770 -49.66 -63.32 -7.10
C ILE A 770 -50.60 -62.68 -5.99
N GLY A 771 -51.85 -63.12 -5.58
CA GLY A 771 -52.77 -62.36 -4.60
C GLY A 771 -53.81 -63.06 -3.62
N ASP A 772 -54.79 -62.29 -3.04
CA ASP A 772 -55.61 -62.48 -1.76
C ASP A 772 -57.20 -62.33 -1.80
N THR A 773 -58.00 -62.67 -0.75
CA THR A 773 -59.50 -62.74 -0.69
C THR A 773 -60.29 -61.78 0.24
N ASP A 774 -60.14 -61.81 1.58
CA ASP A 774 -61.04 -61.07 2.49
C ASP A 774 -60.53 -59.68 2.86
N GLY A 775 -59.33 -59.37 2.36
CA GLY A 775 -58.73 -58.06 2.49
C GLY A 775 -58.14 -57.83 3.88
N ASP A 776 -57.79 -58.87 4.63
CA ASP A 776 -56.89 -58.72 5.75
C ASP A 776 -55.42 -58.68 5.31
N GLY A 777 -55.05 -59.12 4.10
CA GLY A 777 -53.67 -59.10 3.59
C GLY A 777 -52.89 -60.40 3.74
N VAL A 778 -53.47 -61.41 4.39
CA VAL A 778 -52.86 -62.74 4.53
C VAL A 778 -53.34 -63.61 3.37
N THR A 779 -52.55 -63.65 2.28
CA THR A 779 -52.89 -64.37 1.04
C THR A 779 -53.58 -65.75 1.22
N ASP A 780 -54.54 -66.07 0.35
CA ASP A 780 -55.35 -67.30 0.24
C ASP A 780 -54.65 -68.64 0.58
N ASN A 781 -53.33 -68.74 0.39
CA ASN A 781 -52.54 -69.94 0.65
C ASN A 781 -51.85 -69.97 2.03
N VAL A 782 -52.09 -68.97 2.87
CA VAL A 782 -51.47 -68.78 4.20
C VAL A 782 -52.52 -68.62 5.31
N ASP A 783 -53.64 -67.92 5.05
CA ASP A 783 -54.61 -67.56 6.09
C ASP A 783 -55.42 -68.74 6.71
N SER A 784 -55.85 -68.53 7.95
CA SER A 784 -56.55 -69.44 8.84
C SER A 784 -58.07 -69.24 8.96
N ASP A 785 -58.63 -68.05 8.71
CA ASP A 785 -60.09 -67.83 8.54
C ASP A 785 -60.41 -66.72 7.51
N PRO A 786 -60.42 -67.05 6.18
CA PRO A 786 -60.45 -66.07 5.08
C PRO A 786 -61.77 -65.31 4.87
N ASN A 787 -62.38 -64.81 5.94
CA ASN A 787 -63.57 -63.96 5.99
C ASN A 787 -63.59 -63.04 7.25
N ASN A 788 -62.49 -62.88 8.00
CA ASN A 788 -62.48 -62.18 9.30
C ASN A 788 -61.36 -61.12 9.41
N PRO A 789 -61.65 -59.83 9.14
CA PRO A 789 -60.63 -58.78 8.97
C PRO A 789 -59.84 -58.36 10.22
N CYS A 790 -60.18 -58.85 11.42
CA CYS A 790 -59.37 -58.66 12.64
C CYS A 790 -58.78 -59.99 13.19
N ASP A 791 -58.73 -61.09 12.41
CA ASP A 791 -58.14 -62.37 12.84
C ASP A 791 -57.33 -63.02 11.69
N PRO A 792 -55.98 -63.07 11.79
CA PRO A 792 -55.18 -62.78 12.97
C PRO A 792 -55.24 -61.31 13.41
N VAL A 793 -55.19 -61.08 14.73
CA VAL A 793 -55.05 -59.73 15.27
C VAL A 793 -53.69 -59.19 14.85
N GLN A 794 -53.72 -58.06 14.17
CA GLN A 794 -52.56 -57.42 13.60
C GLN A 794 -51.95 -56.41 14.60
N ALA A 795 -50.72 -55.98 14.34
CA ALA A 795 -50.09 -54.90 15.09
C ALA A 795 -50.45 -53.54 14.46
N PRO A 796 -50.33 -52.43 15.21
CA PRO A 796 -50.20 -51.09 14.65
C PRO A 796 -49.24 -51.03 13.44
N GLY A 797 -49.58 -50.21 12.46
CA GLY A 797 -48.88 -50.05 11.19
C GLY A 797 -49.11 -51.18 10.18
N TYR A 798 -50.08 -52.07 10.41
CA TYR A 798 -50.31 -53.22 9.53
C TYR A 798 -51.08 -52.83 8.27
N THR A 799 -50.38 -52.59 7.17
CA THR A 799 -50.97 -52.12 5.90
C THR A 799 -51.35 -53.22 4.90
N GLY A 800 -51.25 -54.50 5.27
CA GLY A 800 -51.46 -55.62 4.34
C GLY A 800 -52.89 -55.69 3.78
N TYR A 801 -53.85 -55.07 4.44
CA TYR A 801 -55.28 -55.15 4.15
C TYR A 801 -55.69 -54.53 2.80
N ASP A 802 -56.77 -55.05 2.21
CA ASP A 802 -57.48 -54.39 1.11
C ASP A 802 -58.51 -53.42 1.70
N SER A 803 -58.12 -52.15 1.81
CA SER A 803 -58.99 -51.07 2.33
C SER A 803 -60.26 -50.87 1.51
N SER A 804 -60.32 -51.37 0.26
CA SER A 804 -61.51 -51.36 -0.58
C SER A 804 -62.48 -52.53 -0.28
N ASN A 805 -62.06 -53.48 0.55
CA ASN A 805 -62.84 -54.66 0.90
C ASN A 805 -64.03 -54.30 1.82
N PRO A 806 -65.29 -54.54 1.40
CA PRO A 806 -66.46 -54.15 2.19
C PRO A 806 -66.67 -54.95 3.50
N ILE A 807 -65.91 -56.03 3.72
CA ILE A 807 -65.93 -56.79 4.97
C ILE A 807 -65.03 -56.10 5.98
N TRP A 808 -63.80 -55.78 5.57
CA TRP A 808 -62.79 -55.08 6.35
C TRP A 808 -63.26 -53.67 6.77
N GLN A 809 -63.81 -52.88 5.84
CA GLN A 809 -64.30 -51.52 6.10
C GLN A 809 -65.35 -51.35 7.23
N ALA A 810 -65.99 -52.43 7.69
CA ALA A 810 -67.09 -52.38 8.65
C ALA A 810 -66.70 -52.77 10.09
N ALA A 811 -65.41 -53.04 10.33
CA ALA A 811 -64.85 -53.33 11.64
C ALA A 811 -64.45 -52.05 12.40
N ASP A 812 -63.90 -52.26 13.60
CA ASP A 812 -63.28 -51.34 14.56
C ASP A 812 -62.37 -52.32 15.34
N CYS A 813 -61.07 -52.40 15.01
CA CYS A 813 -60.18 -53.47 15.48
C CYS A 813 -59.32 -53.08 16.70
N ASP A 814 -59.13 -51.79 17.00
CA ASP A 814 -58.36 -51.27 18.15
C ASP A 814 -59.21 -50.71 19.31
N GLU A 815 -60.50 -50.45 19.07
CA GLU A 815 -61.45 -49.83 20.00
C GLU A 815 -61.22 -48.31 20.27
N ASP A 816 -60.68 -47.54 19.32
CA ASP A 816 -60.61 -46.07 19.37
C ASP A 816 -62.00 -45.38 19.26
N GLY A 817 -63.00 -46.08 18.71
CA GLY A 817 -64.38 -45.62 18.53
C GLY A 817 -64.71 -45.01 17.16
N VAL A 818 -63.78 -45.02 16.21
CA VAL A 818 -63.96 -44.86 14.76
C VAL A 818 -64.23 -46.27 14.16
N THR A 819 -63.81 -46.60 12.94
CA THR A 819 -64.12 -47.86 12.22
C THR A 819 -63.18 -47.99 11.03
N ASN A 820 -62.68 -49.19 10.70
CA ASN A 820 -61.59 -49.38 9.73
C ASN A 820 -61.83 -48.69 8.38
N GLY A 821 -63.07 -48.71 7.90
CA GLY A 821 -63.45 -48.08 6.63
C GLY A 821 -63.58 -46.56 6.67
N THR A 822 -63.73 -45.96 7.85
CA THR A 822 -63.65 -44.51 8.04
C THR A 822 -62.19 -44.10 8.24
N GLU A 823 -61.47 -44.81 9.09
CA GLU A 823 -60.03 -44.62 9.35
C GLU A 823 -59.22 -44.67 8.05
N ALA A 824 -59.12 -45.82 7.37
CA ALA A 824 -58.27 -45.93 6.18
C ALA A 824 -58.87 -45.42 4.86
N ASN A 825 -60.13 -44.97 4.78
CA ASN A 825 -60.71 -44.42 3.54
C ASN A 825 -61.27 -42.98 3.66
N VAL A 826 -61.30 -42.39 4.85
CA VAL A 826 -61.83 -41.03 5.09
C VAL A 826 -60.86 -40.19 5.90
N ASP A 827 -60.34 -40.75 7.00
CA ASP A 827 -59.55 -40.01 7.98
C ASP A 827 -58.04 -40.12 7.74
N GLY A 828 -57.58 -41.23 7.15
CA GLY A 828 -56.17 -41.52 6.86
C GLY A 828 -55.43 -42.25 7.97
N THR A 829 -56.13 -42.78 8.98
CA THR A 829 -55.56 -43.32 10.22
C THR A 829 -55.55 -44.86 10.25
N ASP A 830 -54.71 -45.48 11.09
CA ASP A 830 -54.53 -46.93 11.20
C ASP A 830 -55.57 -47.63 12.11
N PRO A 831 -56.44 -48.51 11.58
CA PRO A 831 -57.50 -49.20 12.35
C PRO A 831 -57.05 -50.27 13.35
N TYR A 832 -55.76 -50.36 13.59
CA TYR A 832 -55.14 -51.28 14.55
C TYR A 832 -54.30 -50.54 15.59
N ASP A 833 -54.23 -49.20 15.54
CA ASP A 833 -53.54 -48.36 16.52
C ASP A 833 -54.52 -47.44 17.26
N PRO A 834 -54.81 -47.69 18.56
CA PRO A 834 -55.70 -46.84 19.35
C PRO A 834 -55.18 -45.39 19.53
N CYS A 835 -53.97 -45.06 19.07
CA CYS A 835 -53.42 -43.71 19.08
C CYS A 835 -53.51 -42.97 17.75
N ASP A 836 -53.74 -43.66 16.63
CA ASP A 836 -53.88 -43.04 15.32
C ASP A 836 -55.37 -42.83 14.99
N TYR A 837 -55.91 -41.65 15.34
CA TYR A 837 -57.31 -41.32 15.08
C TYR A 837 -57.56 -39.81 14.90
N LEU A 838 -58.45 -39.45 13.96
CA LEU A 838 -58.92 -38.08 13.86
C LEU A 838 -59.95 -37.76 14.95
N VAL A 839 -59.60 -36.85 15.87
CA VAL A 839 -60.47 -36.30 16.93
C VAL A 839 -61.84 -35.84 16.42
N THR A 840 -61.94 -35.41 15.15
CA THR A 840 -63.21 -34.96 14.54
C THR A 840 -64.14 -36.10 14.12
N SER A 841 -63.61 -37.29 13.88
CA SER A 841 -64.35 -38.51 13.52
C SER A 841 -64.57 -39.44 14.72
N GLN A 842 -63.70 -39.35 15.73
CA GLN A 842 -63.79 -40.10 16.97
C GLN A 842 -65.13 -39.91 17.69
N ASN A 843 -65.67 -41.01 18.20
CA ASN A 843 -66.85 -40.99 19.06
C ASN A 843 -66.49 -41.46 20.48
N LEU A 844 -66.18 -40.51 21.36
CA LEU A 844 -65.92 -40.72 22.80
C LEU A 844 -67.02 -41.47 23.59
N ALA A 845 -68.16 -41.81 22.98
CA ALA A 845 -69.17 -42.71 23.57
C ALA A 845 -68.98 -44.20 23.19
N ASN A 846 -68.08 -44.49 22.24
CA ASN A 846 -67.75 -45.81 21.71
C ASN A 846 -66.36 -46.31 22.13
N VAL A 847 -65.40 -45.43 22.46
CA VAL A 847 -64.03 -45.77 22.93
C VAL A 847 -64.01 -46.96 23.90
N GLY A 848 -63.09 -47.88 23.67
CA GLY A 848 -62.90 -49.10 24.45
C GLY A 848 -61.86 -48.97 25.57
N PRO A 849 -61.66 -50.03 26.37
CA PRO A 849 -60.61 -50.07 27.38
C PRO A 849 -59.19 -50.07 26.81
N THR A 850 -58.98 -50.36 25.51
CA THR A 850 -57.67 -50.23 24.86
C THR A 850 -57.25 -48.76 24.84
N TRP A 851 -58.02 -47.91 24.14
CA TRP A 851 -57.84 -46.46 24.05
C TRP A 851 -57.68 -45.79 25.44
N ASN A 852 -58.63 -46.00 26.35
CA ASN A 852 -58.69 -45.27 27.64
C ASN A 852 -57.51 -45.51 28.61
N ASN A 853 -56.72 -46.58 28.44
CA ASN A 853 -55.56 -46.87 29.30
C ASN A 853 -54.22 -46.70 28.55
N THR A 854 -54.28 -46.23 27.31
CA THR A 854 -53.09 -45.86 26.53
C THR A 854 -52.76 -44.39 26.83
N ASP A 855 -51.58 -43.99 26.41
CA ASP A 855 -50.89 -42.73 26.57
C ASP A 855 -50.27 -42.54 25.18
N CYS A 856 -50.88 -41.66 24.39
CA CYS A 856 -50.78 -41.71 22.93
C CYS A 856 -49.80 -40.70 22.33
N ASP A 857 -49.54 -39.60 23.02
CA ASP A 857 -48.40 -38.73 22.74
C ASP A 857 -47.15 -39.09 23.56
N GLY A 858 -47.30 -39.89 24.61
CA GLY A 858 -46.18 -40.41 25.37
C GLY A 858 -45.67 -39.48 26.47
N ASP A 859 -46.44 -38.46 26.87
CA ASP A 859 -46.11 -37.53 27.96
C ASP A 859 -46.06 -38.20 29.35
N GLY A 860 -46.54 -39.44 29.47
CA GLY A 860 -46.63 -40.20 30.71
C GLY A 860 -47.99 -40.11 31.41
N VAL A 861 -48.99 -39.48 30.81
CA VAL A 861 -50.37 -39.33 31.27
C VAL A 861 -51.28 -40.12 30.32
N THR A 862 -52.25 -40.85 30.86
CA THR A 862 -53.18 -41.61 29.99
C THR A 862 -54.25 -40.71 29.39
N ASN A 863 -54.66 -40.97 28.15
CA ASN A 863 -55.74 -40.24 27.44
C ASN A 863 -56.99 -40.00 28.31
N GLY A 864 -57.35 -40.98 29.16
CA GLY A 864 -58.51 -40.90 30.06
C GLY A 864 -58.36 -39.93 31.24
N ASP A 865 -57.14 -39.68 31.71
CA ASP A 865 -56.83 -38.69 32.77
C ASP A 865 -56.63 -37.29 32.16
N GLU A 866 -56.08 -37.19 30.95
CA GLU A 866 -55.92 -35.92 30.23
C GLU A 866 -57.23 -35.25 29.84
N ILE A 867 -58.16 -36.01 29.26
CA ILE A 867 -59.54 -35.57 29.01
C ILE A 867 -60.24 -35.13 30.33
N ALA A 868 -59.73 -35.55 31.50
CA ALA A 868 -60.20 -35.09 32.80
C ALA A 868 -59.46 -33.85 33.35
N SER A 869 -58.20 -33.58 32.97
CA SER A 869 -57.50 -32.31 33.23
C SER A 869 -57.86 -31.19 32.24
N GLY A 870 -58.20 -31.54 31.00
CA GLY A 870 -58.37 -30.62 29.88
C GLY A 870 -57.10 -30.37 29.07
N THR A 871 -56.18 -31.34 29.09
CA THR A 871 -54.99 -31.49 28.21
C THR A 871 -55.36 -32.35 26.99
N ASP A 872 -54.54 -32.39 25.94
CA ASP A 872 -54.87 -33.01 24.64
C ASP A 872 -54.07 -34.30 24.34
N PRO A 873 -54.69 -35.50 24.34
CA PRO A 873 -54.02 -36.82 24.23
C PRO A 873 -53.27 -37.17 22.93
N GLN A 874 -52.91 -36.18 22.14
CA GLN A 874 -52.12 -36.28 20.91
C GLN A 874 -51.03 -35.20 20.85
N ASN A 875 -50.80 -34.46 21.94
CA ASN A 875 -49.83 -33.36 21.98
C ASN A 875 -48.89 -33.53 23.18
N PRO A 876 -47.66 -34.05 22.97
CA PRO A 876 -46.73 -34.34 24.06
C PRO A 876 -46.28 -33.09 24.84
N CYS A 877 -46.61 -31.89 24.34
CA CYS A 877 -46.29 -30.61 24.96
C CYS A 877 -47.48 -29.94 25.68
N ASP A 878 -48.74 -30.37 25.47
CA ASP A 878 -49.91 -29.85 26.21
C ASP A 878 -50.28 -30.75 27.39
N TYR A 879 -49.35 -30.91 28.32
CA TYR A 879 -49.52 -31.81 29.46
C TYR A 879 -49.53 -31.13 30.82
N ASN A 880 -49.82 -31.92 31.86
CA ASN A 880 -49.74 -31.47 33.25
C ASN A 880 -48.68 -32.26 34.02
N PRO A 881 -47.49 -31.69 34.29
CA PRO A 881 -46.38 -32.39 34.94
C PRO A 881 -46.69 -33.03 36.30
N VAL A 882 -47.78 -32.66 36.98
CA VAL A 882 -48.19 -33.31 38.25
C VAL A 882 -49.09 -34.54 38.08
N LEU A 883 -49.46 -34.92 36.86
CA LEU A 883 -50.33 -36.08 36.56
C LEU A 883 -49.59 -37.27 35.95
N ILE A 884 -48.31 -37.11 35.57
CA ILE A 884 -47.46 -38.19 35.03
C ILE A 884 -47.53 -39.43 35.92
N SER A 885 -47.94 -40.55 35.32
CA SER A 885 -48.24 -41.82 35.99
C SER A 885 -47.68 -43.06 35.26
N LEU A 886 -47.33 -42.90 33.98
CA LEU A 886 -46.61 -43.85 33.13
C LEU A 886 -45.19 -43.30 32.83
N PRO A 887 -44.27 -44.14 32.32
CA PRO A 887 -42.98 -43.67 31.82
C PRO A 887 -43.17 -42.94 30.48
N GLN A 888 -42.60 -41.74 30.36
CA GLN A 888 -42.54 -41.00 29.11
C GLN A 888 -41.89 -41.83 28.00
N THR A 889 -42.43 -41.72 26.77
CA THR A 889 -42.00 -42.51 25.63
C THR A 889 -40.95 -41.78 24.79
N THR A 890 -40.39 -42.46 23.79
CA THR A 890 -39.50 -41.84 22.80
C THR A 890 -40.15 -40.68 22.05
N MET A 891 -41.48 -40.63 21.93
CA MET A 891 -42.17 -39.51 21.28
C MET A 891 -42.02 -38.22 22.10
N TRP A 892 -42.31 -38.28 23.41
CA TRP A 892 -42.06 -37.15 24.31
C TRP A 892 -40.56 -36.83 24.45
N LEU A 893 -39.67 -37.84 24.48
CA LEU A 893 -38.22 -37.62 24.61
C LEU A 893 -37.57 -37.01 23.36
N LEU A 894 -38.17 -37.16 22.17
CA LEU A 894 -37.71 -36.58 20.90
C LEU A 894 -38.47 -35.31 20.51
N ALA A 895 -39.61 -35.03 21.12
CA ALA A 895 -40.25 -33.73 21.00
C ALA A 895 -39.34 -32.67 21.63
N ASP A 896 -39.34 -31.49 21.01
CA ASP A 896 -38.86 -30.23 21.54
C ASP A 896 -40.11 -29.40 21.85
N CYS A 897 -40.37 -29.10 23.12
CA CYS A 897 -41.65 -28.52 23.55
C CYS A 897 -41.65 -27.00 23.74
N ASP A 898 -40.49 -26.35 23.64
CA ASP A 898 -40.35 -24.89 23.66
C ASP A 898 -39.64 -24.31 22.42
N GLY A 899 -39.19 -25.17 21.51
CA GLY A 899 -38.69 -24.82 20.19
C GLY A 899 -37.23 -24.38 20.17
N ASP A 900 -36.44 -24.67 21.23
CA ASP A 900 -35.03 -24.27 21.34
C ASP A 900 -34.04 -25.16 20.56
N GLY A 901 -34.54 -26.22 19.92
CA GLY A 901 -33.76 -27.18 19.14
C GLY A 901 -33.26 -28.38 19.97
N THR A 902 -33.43 -28.33 21.29
CA THR A 902 -33.11 -29.43 22.22
C THR A 902 -34.34 -30.27 22.46
N SER A 903 -34.21 -31.60 22.41
CA SER A 903 -35.35 -32.46 22.73
C SER A 903 -35.51 -32.63 24.24
N ASN A 904 -36.76 -32.76 24.71
CA ASN A 904 -37.11 -32.90 26.14
C ASN A 904 -36.32 -34.02 26.85
N GLY A 905 -35.92 -35.06 26.11
CA GLY A 905 -35.12 -36.18 26.61
C GLY A 905 -33.63 -35.88 26.76
N GLN A 906 -33.09 -34.94 25.97
CA GLN A 906 -31.74 -34.43 26.13
C GLN A 906 -31.68 -33.42 27.28
N GLU A 907 -32.66 -32.54 27.36
CA GLU A 907 -32.84 -31.61 28.48
C GLU A 907 -32.93 -32.30 29.86
N GLN A 908 -33.64 -33.44 29.94
CA GLN A 908 -33.64 -34.26 31.16
C GLN A 908 -32.24 -34.77 31.56
N ASN A 909 -31.30 -34.92 30.62
CA ASN A 909 -29.92 -35.31 30.91
C ASN A 909 -29.09 -34.11 31.40
N ASP A 910 -29.29 -32.96 30.74
CA ASP A 910 -28.52 -31.73 30.97
C ASP A 910 -29.01 -30.94 32.20
N GLY A 911 -30.27 -31.17 32.59
CA GLY A 911 -30.89 -30.63 33.80
C GLY A 911 -31.72 -29.36 33.58
N THR A 912 -32.14 -29.13 32.34
CA THR A 912 -32.93 -27.99 31.86
C THR A 912 -34.45 -28.25 31.96
N ASP A 913 -35.30 -27.27 31.64
CA ASP A 913 -36.76 -27.34 31.81
C ASP A 913 -37.47 -27.31 30.43
N PRO A 914 -38.06 -28.44 29.95
CA PRO A 914 -38.62 -28.62 28.59
C PRO A 914 -39.86 -27.80 28.19
N LEU A 915 -40.00 -26.60 28.76
CA LEU A 915 -41.09 -25.64 28.54
C LEU A 915 -40.58 -24.18 28.70
N ASP A 916 -39.27 -23.94 28.66
CA ASP A 916 -38.60 -22.65 28.87
C ASP A 916 -37.38 -22.52 27.92
N PRO A 917 -37.54 -21.93 26.72
CA PRO A 917 -36.58 -22.04 25.60
C PRO A 917 -35.26 -21.27 25.81
N CYS A 918 -35.13 -20.58 26.94
CA CYS A 918 -33.89 -19.94 27.37
C CYS A 918 -33.11 -20.80 28.38
N SER A 919 -33.64 -21.96 28.75
CA SER A 919 -33.02 -22.94 29.64
C SER A 919 -32.12 -23.90 28.84
N VAL A 920 -31.14 -23.40 28.08
CA VAL A 920 -30.22 -24.28 27.31
C VAL A 920 -28.92 -24.59 28.06
N THR A 921 -28.19 -25.62 27.60
CA THR A 921 -26.76 -25.80 27.91
C THR A 921 -25.81 -25.63 26.72
N ASN A 922 -26.37 -25.50 25.52
CA ASN A 922 -25.66 -25.25 24.28
C ASN A 922 -26.46 -24.19 23.51
N GLN A 923 -25.85 -23.02 23.27
CA GLN A 923 -26.50 -21.88 22.62
C GLN A 923 -26.40 -22.09 21.10
N VAL A 924 -27.53 -22.38 20.45
CA VAL A 924 -27.64 -22.61 19.00
C VAL A 924 -28.96 -22.06 18.49
N ILE A 925 -28.97 -21.48 17.29
CA ILE A 925 -30.20 -21.01 16.66
C ILE A 925 -30.99 -22.25 16.17
N PRO A 926 -32.21 -22.49 16.66
CA PRO A 926 -33.01 -23.64 16.28
C PRO A 926 -33.57 -23.52 14.88
N ASN A 927 -33.89 -24.66 14.28
CA ASN A 927 -34.40 -24.74 12.92
C ASN A 927 -35.77 -24.04 12.79
N PRO A 928 -35.92 -23.00 11.94
CA PRO A 928 -37.20 -22.31 11.74
C PRO A 928 -38.33 -23.17 11.16
N ALA A 929 -38.02 -24.41 10.74
CA ALA A 929 -39.00 -25.43 10.34
C ALA A 929 -39.62 -26.19 11.53
N ASP A 930 -39.12 -26.02 12.76
CA ASP A 930 -39.70 -26.66 13.94
C ASP A 930 -41.12 -26.13 14.21
N PRO A 931 -42.13 -27.00 14.45
CA PRO A 931 -43.50 -26.58 14.75
C PRO A 931 -43.63 -25.66 15.97
N ASN A 932 -42.72 -25.78 16.94
CA ASN A 932 -42.67 -25.03 18.18
C ASN A 932 -41.66 -23.85 18.14
N TYR A 933 -40.88 -23.67 17.07
CA TYR A 933 -39.95 -22.53 16.87
C TYR A 933 -40.55 -21.17 17.25
N SER A 934 -41.85 -20.97 17.04
CA SER A 934 -42.56 -19.73 17.43
C SER A 934 -42.63 -19.44 18.94
N ILE A 935 -42.20 -20.38 19.79
CA ILE A 935 -42.07 -20.23 21.25
C ILE A 935 -40.69 -19.65 21.55
N TRP A 936 -39.60 -20.30 21.13
CA TRP A 936 -38.23 -19.77 21.17
C TRP A 936 -38.11 -18.40 20.48
N ALA A 937 -38.62 -18.26 19.25
CA ALA A 937 -38.55 -17.01 18.47
C ALA A 937 -39.36 -15.84 19.06
N ALA A 938 -40.13 -16.08 20.13
CA ALA A 938 -40.86 -15.07 20.89
C ALA A 938 -40.33 -14.92 22.33
N ALA A 939 -39.21 -15.59 22.64
CA ALA A 939 -38.41 -15.38 23.83
C ALA A 939 -37.41 -14.22 23.61
N ASP A 940 -36.64 -13.96 24.66
CA ASP A 940 -35.70 -12.84 24.87
C ASP A 940 -34.71 -13.44 25.89
N CYS A 941 -33.71 -14.18 25.39
CA CYS A 941 -32.94 -15.16 26.17
C CYS A 941 -31.60 -14.62 26.71
N ASP A 942 -30.95 -13.78 25.94
CA ASP A 942 -29.80 -12.95 26.31
C ASP A 942 -30.23 -11.79 27.25
N GLY A 943 -31.39 -11.19 26.99
CA GLY A 943 -32.00 -10.16 27.81
C GLY A 943 -31.85 -8.70 27.36
N ASP A 944 -31.39 -8.42 26.13
CA ASP A 944 -31.30 -7.06 25.58
C ASP A 944 -32.69 -6.44 25.26
N GLY A 945 -33.75 -7.26 25.19
CA GLY A 945 -35.12 -6.82 24.94
C GLY A 945 -35.52 -6.69 23.46
N VAL A 946 -34.72 -7.23 22.55
CA VAL A 946 -35.14 -7.76 21.24
C VAL A 946 -35.81 -9.15 21.48
N ASP A 947 -36.36 -9.79 20.45
CA ASP A 947 -36.80 -11.19 20.53
C ASP A 947 -35.94 -12.08 19.63
N ASN A 948 -35.66 -13.31 20.07
CA ASN A 948 -34.75 -14.24 19.40
C ASN A 948 -35.02 -14.41 17.89
N GLY A 949 -36.29 -14.31 17.50
CA GLY A 949 -36.71 -14.40 16.10
C GLY A 949 -36.40 -13.17 15.26
N THR A 950 -36.33 -11.98 15.87
CA THR A 950 -35.84 -10.76 15.23
C THR A 950 -34.34 -10.83 15.03
N GLU A 951 -33.58 -11.13 16.08
CA GLU A 951 -32.11 -11.21 16.07
C GLU A 951 -31.62 -12.18 15.00
N ALA A 952 -32.10 -13.43 15.03
CA ALA A 952 -31.74 -14.47 14.09
C ALA A 952 -32.17 -14.24 12.63
N THR A 953 -32.94 -13.18 12.30
CA THR A 953 -33.47 -12.98 10.93
C THR A 953 -33.51 -11.56 10.38
N ILE A 954 -33.29 -10.51 11.18
CA ILE A 954 -33.48 -9.10 10.78
C ILE A 954 -32.18 -8.28 10.86
N ASP A 955 -31.44 -8.40 11.96
CA ASP A 955 -30.20 -7.67 12.24
C ASP A 955 -28.98 -8.56 12.45
N GLY A 956 -29.15 -9.83 12.82
CA GLY A 956 -28.11 -10.86 12.74
C GLY A 956 -27.24 -11.04 13.99
N THR A 957 -27.73 -10.60 15.14
CA THR A 957 -27.08 -10.76 16.46
C THR A 957 -27.34 -12.14 17.07
N ASP A 958 -26.49 -12.58 18.02
CA ASP A 958 -26.66 -13.83 18.77
C ASP A 958 -27.76 -13.74 19.85
N PRO A 959 -28.88 -14.49 19.73
CA PRO A 959 -29.99 -14.52 20.71
C PRO A 959 -29.65 -14.99 22.14
N TYR A 960 -28.38 -15.25 22.41
CA TYR A 960 -27.88 -15.70 23.69
C TYR A 960 -26.69 -14.87 24.24
N ASP A 961 -26.19 -13.87 23.52
CA ASP A 961 -25.14 -12.95 23.98
C ASP A 961 -25.66 -11.50 24.12
N PRO A 962 -25.89 -11.00 25.35
CA PRO A 962 -26.44 -9.66 25.58
C PRO A 962 -25.48 -8.51 25.23
N CYS A 963 -24.29 -8.83 24.71
CA CYS A 963 -23.28 -7.90 24.23
C CYS A 963 -23.28 -7.76 22.70
N ASP A 964 -23.76 -8.77 21.97
CA ASP A 964 -23.89 -8.71 20.51
C ASP A 964 -25.19 -7.97 20.15
N VAL A 965 -25.09 -6.64 19.97
CA VAL A 965 -26.27 -5.78 19.74
C VAL A 965 -26.10 -4.88 18.53
N ALA A 966 -27.07 -4.92 17.62
CA ALA A 966 -27.07 -4.10 16.38
C ALA A 966 -27.10 -2.58 16.63
N THR A 967 -27.51 -2.16 17.83
CA THR A 967 -27.25 -0.81 18.36
C THR A 967 -27.02 -0.86 19.87
N GLN A 968 -25.81 -0.50 20.29
CA GLN A 968 -25.45 -0.34 21.70
C GLN A 968 -26.44 0.60 22.42
N THR A 969 -27.23 0.05 23.35
CA THR A 969 -28.16 0.84 24.17
C THR A 969 -28.19 0.38 25.63
N VAL A 970 -27.98 1.32 26.55
CA VAL A 970 -27.97 1.05 27.99
C VAL A 970 -29.37 0.70 28.48
N GLN A 971 -29.54 -0.53 28.98
CA GLN A 971 -30.85 -1.07 29.33
C GLN A 971 -31.47 -0.45 30.58
N THR A 972 -32.80 -0.26 30.55
CA THR A 972 -33.53 0.36 31.66
C THR A 972 -34.20 -0.67 32.58
N ASN A 973 -33.72 -0.77 33.83
CA ASN A 973 -34.21 -1.75 34.81
C ASN A 973 -35.77 -1.75 34.94
N PRO A 974 -36.47 -2.85 34.57
CA PRO A 974 -37.93 -2.90 34.59
C PRO A 974 -38.56 -2.88 36.00
N ASN A 975 -37.77 -3.12 37.05
CA ASN A 975 -38.19 -3.14 38.45
C ASN A 975 -39.36 -4.12 38.73
N ALA A 976 -39.36 -5.30 38.10
CA ALA A 976 -40.43 -6.29 38.12
C ALA A 976 -39.97 -7.72 38.50
N PRO A 977 -39.55 -7.99 39.76
CA PRO A 977 -38.97 -9.29 40.15
C PRO A 977 -39.86 -10.51 39.80
N GLY A 978 -39.28 -11.44 39.04
CA GLY A 978 -39.93 -12.70 38.63
C GLY A 978 -40.82 -12.60 37.38
N THR A 979 -40.61 -11.59 36.52
CA THR A 979 -41.11 -11.56 35.14
C THR A 979 -39.97 -11.77 34.14
N PRO A 980 -40.20 -12.35 32.94
CA PRO A 980 -39.16 -12.55 31.91
C PRO A 980 -38.29 -11.31 31.68
N ALA A 981 -38.88 -10.15 31.38
CA ALA A 981 -38.16 -8.88 31.21
C ALA A 981 -37.25 -8.44 32.39
N GLN A 982 -37.48 -8.94 33.61
CA GLN A 982 -36.57 -8.68 34.74
C GLN A 982 -35.47 -9.73 34.86
N ASN A 983 -35.69 -10.95 34.37
CA ASN A 983 -34.65 -11.96 34.23
C ASN A 983 -33.69 -11.52 33.12
N ALA A 984 -34.21 -11.19 31.93
CA ALA A 984 -33.53 -10.52 30.82
C ALA A 984 -32.58 -9.41 31.29
N TYR A 985 -33.12 -8.35 31.89
CA TYR A 985 -32.30 -7.27 32.46
C TYR A 985 -31.23 -7.74 33.48
N ASN A 986 -31.44 -8.84 34.21
CA ASN A 986 -30.42 -9.36 35.14
C ASN A 986 -29.33 -10.18 34.44
N VAL A 987 -29.58 -10.71 33.24
CA VAL A 987 -28.56 -11.37 32.40
C VAL A 987 -27.68 -10.28 31.80
N TRP A 988 -28.26 -9.34 31.05
CA TRP A 988 -27.56 -8.13 30.57
C TRP A 988 -26.80 -7.41 31.69
N ALA A 989 -27.41 -7.14 32.85
CA ALA A 989 -26.74 -6.44 33.95
C ALA A 989 -25.67 -7.27 34.71
N ALA A 990 -25.46 -8.53 34.33
CA ALA A 990 -24.42 -9.42 34.85
C ALA A 990 -23.35 -9.78 33.80
N ALA A 991 -23.58 -9.43 32.54
CA ALA A 991 -22.57 -9.41 31.50
C ALA A 991 -21.61 -8.22 31.67
N ASP A 992 -20.57 -8.23 30.87
CA ASP A 992 -19.38 -7.38 30.88
C ASP A 992 -19.00 -7.29 29.39
N CYS A 993 -19.50 -6.25 28.70
CA CYS A 993 -19.60 -6.25 27.24
C CYS A 993 -18.44 -5.59 26.51
N ASP A 994 -17.64 -4.79 27.20
CA ASP A 994 -16.36 -4.26 26.71
C ASP A 994 -15.15 -5.03 27.27
N GLY A 995 -15.34 -5.89 28.28
CA GLY A 995 -14.32 -6.79 28.79
C GLY A 995 -13.47 -6.23 29.92
N ASP A 996 -13.77 -5.01 30.41
CA ASP A 996 -12.98 -4.24 31.39
C ASP A 996 -12.92 -4.92 32.79
N GLY A 997 -13.82 -5.86 33.07
CA GLY A 997 -13.92 -6.58 34.33
C GLY A 997 -14.85 -5.95 35.37
N GLU A 998 -15.50 -4.83 35.06
CA GLU A 998 -16.75 -4.40 35.65
C GLU A 998 -17.91 -5.21 35.02
N SER A 999 -19.15 -4.75 35.17
CA SER A 999 -20.30 -5.43 34.54
C SER A 999 -21.37 -4.41 34.32
N ASN A 1000 -22.19 -4.57 33.28
CA ASN A 1000 -23.13 -3.56 32.82
C ASN A 1000 -24.02 -3.01 33.95
N GLY A 1001 -24.36 -3.83 34.96
CA GLY A 1001 -25.12 -3.42 36.15
C GLY A 1001 -24.33 -2.63 37.22
N VAL A 1002 -23.03 -2.85 37.35
CA VAL A 1002 -22.09 -2.05 38.16
C VAL A 1002 -21.90 -0.67 37.52
N GLU A 1003 -21.70 -0.66 36.22
CA GLU A 1003 -21.39 0.54 35.43
C GLU A 1003 -22.58 1.52 35.35
N VAL A 1004 -23.78 1.00 35.05
CA VAL A 1004 -25.04 1.75 35.20
C VAL A 1004 -25.25 2.32 36.62
N THR A 1005 -24.55 1.77 37.62
CA THR A 1005 -24.63 2.22 39.02
C THR A 1005 -23.57 3.25 39.41
N ASN A 1006 -22.32 3.15 38.92
CA ASN A 1006 -21.25 4.12 39.19
C ASN A 1006 -21.26 5.30 38.20
N GLY A 1007 -21.73 5.08 36.97
CA GLY A 1007 -21.90 6.07 35.91
C GLY A 1007 -21.04 5.85 34.66
N THR A 1008 -20.31 4.74 34.55
CA THR A 1008 -19.51 4.36 33.38
C THR A 1008 -20.37 3.74 32.25
N ASN A 1009 -19.75 3.47 31.10
CA ASN A 1009 -20.40 3.05 29.86
C ASN A 1009 -20.12 1.57 29.49
N PRO A 1010 -21.13 0.66 29.54
CA PRO A 1010 -21.00 -0.79 29.29
C PRO A 1010 -20.58 -1.29 27.90
N PHE A 1011 -19.95 -0.44 27.10
CA PHE A 1011 -19.51 -0.73 25.75
C PHE A 1011 -18.24 0.06 25.40
N ASP A 1012 -17.50 0.54 26.40
CA ASP A 1012 -16.32 1.40 26.26
C ASP A 1012 -15.27 0.96 27.28
N PRO A 1013 -14.30 0.10 26.87
CA PRO A 1013 -13.36 -0.56 27.78
C PRO A 1013 -12.43 0.39 28.55
N CYS A 1014 -12.47 1.68 28.21
CA CYS A 1014 -11.64 2.73 28.77
C CYS A 1014 -12.39 3.61 29.79
N ASP A 1015 -13.73 3.62 29.78
CA ASP A 1015 -14.54 4.34 30.79
C ASP A 1015 -14.68 3.50 32.07
N VAL A 1016 -13.58 3.25 32.77
CA VAL A 1016 -13.55 2.34 33.94
C VAL A 1016 -13.62 3.08 35.27
N SER A 1017 -14.27 2.51 36.31
CA SER A 1017 -14.34 3.17 37.63
C SER A 1017 -13.11 2.90 38.50
N ILE A 1018 -12.33 1.87 38.17
CA ILE A 1018 -10.99 1.58 38.70
C ILE A 1018 -10.16 0.90 37.59
N ALA A 1019 -9.16 1.60 37.04
CA ALA A 1019 -8.16 1.03 36.13
C ALA A 1019 -7.53 -0.25 36.72
N THR A 1020 -7.74 -1.38 36.03
CA THR A 1020 -7.10 -2.67 36.31
C THR A 1020 -7.08 -3.53 35.04
N ILE A 1021 -5.97 -4.24 34.80
CA ILE A 1021 -5.89 -5.26 33.75
C ILE A 1021 -6.92 -6.38 34.05
N PRO A 1022 -7.92 -6.62 33.16
CA PRO A 1022 -8.91 -7.68 33.34
C PRO A 1022 -8.30 -9.08 33.16
N ILE A 1023 -9.08 -10.11 33.51
CA ILE A 1023 -8.61 -11.50 33.41
C ILE A 1023 -8.78 -12.02 31.97
N PRO A 1024 -7.74 -12.62 31.33
CA PRO A 1024 -7.84 -13.19 29.97
C PRO A 1024 -8.79 -14.39 29.80
N SER A 1025 -9.60 -14.70 30.82
CA SER A 1025 -10.69 -15.68 30.75
C SER A 1025 -12.07 -15.02 30.69
N ASN A 1026 -12.13 -13.70 30.56
CA ASN A 1026 -13.35 -12.97 30.22
C ASN A 1026 -13.68 -13.24 28.74
N PRO A 1027 -14.92 -13.65 28.37
CA PRO A 1027 -15.29 -13.84 26.97
C PRO A 1027 -14.98 -12.63 26.10
N ASN A 1028 -15.20 -11.42 26.64
CA ASN A 1028 -15.01 -10.16 25.93
C ASN A 1028 -13.62 -9.52 26.18
N TYR A 1029 -12.65 -10.27 26.74
CA TYR A 1029 -11.28 -9.79 26.92
C TYR A 1029 -10.65 -9.25 25.62
N GLY A 1030 -11.04 -9.81 24.47
CA GLY A 1030 -10.58 -9.33 23.16
C GLY A 1030 -10.95 -7.87 22.89
N VAL A 1031 -12.13 -7.42 23.32
CA VAL A 1031 -12.61 -6.05 23.12
C VAL A 1031 -11.74 -5.07 23.91
N TRP A 1032 -11.50 -5.36 25.19
CA TRP A 1032 -10.56 -4.60 26.02
C TRP A 1032 -9.14 -4.65 25.46
N ALA A 1033 -8.65 -5.82 25.02
CA ALA A 1033 -7.26 -6.00 24.59
C ALA A 1033 -6.93 -5.30 23.26
N THR A 1034 -7.90 -5.06 22.38
CA THR A 1034 -7.71 -4.31 21.11
C THR A 1034 -7.94 -2.81 21.24
N ALA A 1035 -8.38 -2.34 22.41
CA ALA A 1035 -8.47 -0.90 22.67
C ALA A 1035 -7.10 -0.34 23.07
N ASP A 1036 -6.89 0.93 22.78
CA ASP A 1036 -5.83 1.79 23.30
C ASP A 1036 -6.53 2.79 24.22
N CYS A 1037 -6.33 2.67 25.53
CA CYS A 1037 -7.15 3.37 26.53
C CYS A 1037 -6.56 4.67 27.08
N ASP A 1038 -5.29 4.96 26.80
CA ASP A 1038 -4.67 6.24 27.15
C ASP A 1038 -4.13 7.02 25.94
N GLY A 1039 -4.10 6.40 24.76
CA GLY A 1039 -3.86 7.03 23.46
C GLY A 1039 -2.40 7.04 23.04
N ASP A 1040 -1.53 6.20 23.60
CA ASP A 1040 -0.10 6.24 23.32
C ASP A 1040 0.35 5.45 22.06
N GLY A 1041 -0.56 4.68 21.47
CA GLY A 1041 -0.34 3.88 20.27
C GLY A 1041 0.03 2.41 20.51
N GLU A 1042 0.21 1.97 21.75
CA GLU A 1042 0.21 0.54 22.11
C GLU A 1042 -1.23 0.09 22.45
N ASP A 1043 -1.60 -1.15 22.09
CA ASP A 1043 -2.90 -1.70 22.53
C ASP A 1043 -2.81 -2.34 23.92
N ASN A 1044 -3.90 -2.24 24.69
CA ASN A 1044 -4.01 -2.76 26.05
C ASN A 1044 -3.54 -4.23 26.19
N GLY A 1045 -3.66 -5.03 25.13
CA GLY A 1045 -3.21 -6.42 25.06
C GLY A 1045 -1.68 -6.58 24.92
N THR A 1046 -1.06 -5.74 24.11
CA THR A 1046 0.40 -5.58 23.96
C THR A 1046 1.01 -5.14 25.28
N GLU A 1047 0.43 -4.11 25.88
CA GLU A 1047 0.81 -3.56 27.16
C GLU A 1047 0.72 -4.55 28.33
N ALA A 1048 -0.42 -5.24 28.45
CA ALA A 1048 -0.60 -6.32 29.43
C ALA A 1048 0.42 -7.47 29.26
N THR A 1049 1.05 -7.57 28.08
CA THR A 1049 2.06 -8.57 27.74
C THR A 1049 3.50 -8.09 27.97
N ASN A 1050 3.82 -6.84 27.62
CA ASN A 1050 5.16 -6.25 27.77
C ASN A 1050 5.40 -5.72 29.20
N GLY A 1051 4.35 -5.30 29.90
CA GLY A 1051 4.33 -4.90 31.31
C GLY A 1051 4.16 -3.41 31.60
N THR A 1052 3.71 -2.61 30.64
CA THR A 1052 3.26 -1.20 30.79
C THR A 1052 1.89 -1.10 31.49
N ASP A 1053 1.33 0.10 31.68
CA ASP A 1053 0.06 0.34 32.38
C ASP A 1053 -0.97 1.01 31.44
N PRO A 1054 -2.01 0.29 30.96
CA PRO A 1054 -2.98 0.72 29.92
C PRO A 1054 -3.89 1.93 30.19
N PHE A 1055 -3.47 2.81 31.09
CA PHE A 1055 -4.18 4.00 31.54
C PHE A 1055 -3.18 5.11 31.97
N ASP A 1056 -1.91 5.02 31.56
CA ASP A 1056 -0.81 5.96 31.84
C ASP A 1056 0.05 6.11 30.56
N PRO A 1057 -0.27 7.08 29.67
CA PRO A 1057 0.27 7.20 28.29
C PRO A 1057 1.75 7.62 28.23
N CYS A 1058 2.43 7.52 29.37
CA CYS A 1058 3.82 7.86 29.61
C CYS A 1058 4.65 6.62 30.01
N ASP A 1059 4.02 5.46 30.25
CA ASP A 1059 4.69 4.20 30.58
C ASP A 1059 4.79 3.28 29.36
N VAL A 1060 5.26 3.79 28.20
CA VAL A 1060 5.37 3.05 26.92
C VAL A 1060 6.66 2.21 26.76
N THR A 1061 6.66 1.26 25.81
CA THR A 1061 7.90 0.62 25.33
C THR A 1061 8.58 1.38 24.19
N ALA A 1062 7.81 2.09 23.36
CA ALA A 1062 8.30 3.03 22.35
C ALA A 1062 7.46 4.32 22.37
N GLN A 1063 8.12 5.47 22.37
CA GLN A 1063 7.44 6.77 22.40
C GLN A 1063 6.91 7.11 21.01
N THR A 1064 5.59 7.32 20.91
CA THR A 1064 4.93 7.76 19.66
C THR A 1064 4.10 9.03 19.91
N ILE A 1065 3.79 9.74 18.82
CA ILE A 1065 2.84 10.88 18.84
C ILE A 1065 1.57 10.40 18.13
N PRO A 1066 0.44 10.21 18.84
CA PRO A 1066 -0.78 9.70 18.25
C PRO A 1066 -1.43 10.75 17.33
N PRO A 1067 -1.97 10.34 16.17
CA PRO A 1067 -2.68 11.25 15.28
C PRO A 1067 -4.05 11.64 15.86
N ASN A 1068 -4.36 12.94 15.90
CA ASN A 1068 -5.63 13.44 16.44
C ASN A 1068 -6.84 12.96 15.62
N PRO A 1069 -7.75 12.12 16.16
CA PRO A 1069 -8.87 11.54 15.41
C PRO A 1069 -9.92 12.57 14.94
N ASN A 1070 -9.92 13.77 15.51
CA ASN A 1070 -10.85 14.86 15.19
C ASN A 1070 -12.35 14.46 15.29
N ALA A 1071 -12.67 13.53 16.19
CA ALA A 1071 -13.98 12.87 16.32
C ALA A 1071 -14.59 13.00 17.73
N PRO A 1072 -15.12 14.19 18.13
CA PRO A 1072 -15.57 14.43 19.49
C PRO A 1072 -16.63 13.43 20.00
N SER A 1073 -16.41 12.92 21.22
CA SER A 1073 -17.26 11.90 21.89
C SER A 1073 -17.21 10.51 21.24
N THR A 1074 -16.05 10.13 20.72
CA THR A 1074 -15.67 8.74 20.39
C THR A 1074 -14.64 8.23 21.41
N PRO A 1075 -14.49 6.90 21.59
CA PRO A 1075 -13.43 6.34 22.44
C PRO A 1075 -12.02 6.78 21.97
N GLU A 1076 -11.76 6.75 20.66
CA GLU A 1076 -10.46 7.08 20.07
C GLU A 1076 -10.07 8.55 20.32
N GLN A 1077 -11.03 9.48 20.22
CA GLN A 1077 -10.78 10.86 20.62
C GLN A 1077 -10.58 10.99 22.14
N THR A 1078 -11.20 10.12 22.95
CA THR A 1078 -11.06 10.17 24.40
C THR A 1078 -9.68 9.68 24.83
N ALA A 1079 -9.14 8.65 24.17
CA ALA A 1079 -7.76 8.20 24.31
C ALA A 1079 -6.78 9.32 23.91
N TYR A 1080 -6.92 9.91 22.72
CA TYR A 1080 -6.11 11.09 22.33
C TYR A 1080 -6.22 12.25 23.34
N ASP A 1081 -7.42 12.54 23.86
CA ASP A 1081 -7.63 13.58 24.87
C ASP A 1081 -7.00 13.23 26.25
N ILE A 1082 -6.68 11.96 26.51
CA ILE A 1082 -5.92 11.49 27.70
C ILE A 1082 -4.42 11.71 27.46
N TRP A 1083 -3.86 11.19 26.37
CA TRP A 1083 -2.47 11.42 25.96
C TRP A 1083 -2.14 12.92 25.90
N ALA A 1084 -2.97 13.71 25.23
CA ALA A 1084 -2.78 15.15 25.07
C ALA A 1084 -2.86 15.95 26.39
N ALA A 1085 -3.45 15.38 27.44
CA ALA A 1085 -3.55 15.97 28.77
C ALA A 1085 -2.49 15.46 29.76
N ALA A 1086 -1.64 14.52 29.35
CA ALA A 1086 -0.50 14.03 30.11
C ALA A 1086 0.69 15.01 30.05
N ASP A 1087 1.72 14.74 30.85
CA ASP A 1087 2.93 15.53 31.11
C ASP A 1087 4.04 14.49 31.31
N CYS A 1088 4.49 13.88 30.20
CA CYS A 1088 5.21 12.60 30.24
C CYS A 1088 6.69 12.71 30.58
N ASP A 1089 7.35 13.78 30.14
CA ASP A 1089 8.70 14.13 30.57
C ASP A 1089 8.72 14.70 32.02
N GLY A 1090 7.58 15.23 32.46
CA GLY A 1090 7.37 15.81 33.76
C GLY A 1090 7.83 17.26 33.91
N ASP A 1091 7.96 18.02 32.81
CA ASP A 1091 8.35 19.44 32.81
C ASP A 1091 7.22 20.37 33.29
N GLY A 1092 5.95 19.97 33.14
CA GLY A 1092 4.78 20.76 33.52
C GLY A 1092 4.09 21.58 32.43
N VAL A 1093 4.48 21.44 31.16
CA VAL A 1093 3.62 21.57 29.97
C VAL A 1093 2.82 20.25 29.85
N THR A 1094 1.97 20.11 28.83
CA THR A 1094 1.26 18.85 28.54
C THR A 1094 1.47 18.47 27.09
N ASN A 1095 1.54 17.18 26.78
CA ASN A 1095 1.88 16.67 25.45
C ASN A 1095 1.11 17.38 24.30
N GLY A 1096 -0.18 17.67 24.52
CA GLY A 1096 -1.03 18.36 23.54
C GLY A 1096 -0.83 19.86 23.39
N ASP A 1097 -0.26 20.55 24.39
CA ASP A 1097 0.17 21.95 24.30
C ASP A 1097 1.56 22.06 23.61
N GLU A 1098 2.36 20.98 23.60
CA GLU A 1098 3.71 20.93 23.00
C GLU A 1098 3.68 20.64 21.49
N VAL A 1099 2.77 19.78 21.03
CA VAL A 1099 2.57 19.45 19.61
C VAL A 1099 1.58 20.38 18.87
N ASP A 1100 1.00 21.36 19.55
CA ASP A 1100 0.09 22.39 19.01
C ASP A 1100 0.27 23.73 19.76
N GLU A 1101 1.51 24.23 19.86
CA GLU A 1101 1.86 25.45 20.63
C GLU A 1101 1.02 26.69 20.22
N ASP A 1102 0.56 26.77 18.97
CA ASP A 1102 -0.21 27.91 18.47
C ASP A 1102 -1.74 27.75 18.58
N GLY A 1103 -2.21 26.54 18.89
CA GLY A 1103 -3.58 26.18 19.21
C GLY A 1103 -4.54 26.28 18.03
N ASP A 1104 -4.06 26.00 16.81
CA ASP A 1104 -4.87 25.97 15.60
C ASP A 1104 -5.53 24.61 15.31
N GLY A 1105 -5.06 23.55 16.00
CA GLY A 1105 -5.60 22.20 15.94
C GLY A 1105 -4.94 21.30 14.88
N ILE A 1106 -3.71 21.62 14.46
CA ILE A 1106 -2.94 20.87 13.47
C ILE A 1106 -1.55 20.55 14.02
N ASN A 1107 -1.30 19.27 14.35
CA ASN A 1107 0.04 18.76 14.62
C ASN A 1107 0.89 18.81 13.34
N ASN A 1108 1.75 19.81 13.21
CA ASN A 1108 2.46 20.08 11.94
C ASN A 1108 3.98 19.89 11.99
N ASN A 1109 4.52 19.42 13.13
CA ASN A 1109 5.96 19.27 13.39
C ASN A 1109 6.74 20.51 12.93
N GLY A 1110 6.19 21.67 13.25
CA GLY A 1110 6.68 22.96 12.83
C GLY A 1110 7.93 23.37 13.61
N PRO A 1111 8.66 24.40 13.16
CA PRO A 1111 9.89 24.88 13.82
C PRO A 1111 9.66 25.60 15.16
N ASN A 1112 8.51 25.41 15.81
CA ASN A 1112 8.23 25.87 17.17
C ASN A 1112 7.52 24.80 18.03
N ASP A 1113 7.39 23.55 17.56
CA ASP A 1113 6.77 22.48 18.34
C ASP A 1113 7.84 21.87 19.26
N THR A 1114 7.47 21.54 20.50
CA THR A 1114 8.38 20.99 21.54
C THR A 1114 8.14 19.49 21.75
N ASN A 1115 9.11 18.78 22.32
CA ASN A 1115 9.08 17.31 22.43
C ASN A 1115 8.49 16.83 23.78
N PRO A 1116 7.30 16.19 23.80
CA PRO A 1116 6.62 15.71 25.03
C PRO A 1116 7.37 14.69 25.89
N PHE A 1117 8.55 14.28 25.43
CA PHE A 1117 9.38 13.24 26.03
C PHE A 1117 10.79 13.72 26.41
N ASP A 1118 11.17 14.98 26.11
CA ASP A 1118 12.44 15.57 26.55
C ASP A 1118 12.23 16.70 27.58
N PRO A 1119 12.50 16.46 28.89
CA PRO A 1119 12.23 17.38 30.00
C PRO A 1119 13.03 18.69 29.99
N CYS A 1120 13.81 18.93 28.93
CA CYS A 1120 14.56 20.14 28.68
C CYS A 1120 14.14 20.90 27.42
N ASP A 1121 13.26 20.33 26.58
CA ASP A 1121 12.75 20.93 25.35
C ASP A 1121 11.29 21.35 25.53
N TYR A 1122 11.08 22.56 26.07
CA TYR A 1122 9.73 23.04 26.42
C TYR A 1122 9.63 24.56 26.31
N ASN A 1123 8.44 25.11 26.03
CA ASN A 1123 8.23 26.55 26.03
C ASN A 1123 7.90 27.09 27.45
N GLN A 1124 8.84 27.85 28.02
CA GLN A 1124 8.69 28.47 29.35
C GLN A 1124 7.45 29.39 29.48
N ALA A 1125 6.86 29.87 28.39
CA ALA A 1125 5.63 30.66 28.44
C ALA A 1125 4.42 29.84 28.93
N ASP A 1126 4.42 28.54 28.65
CA ASP A 1126 3.30 27.63 28.79
C ASP A 1126 3.49 26.67 29.98
N GLN A 1127 4.73 26.43 30.38
CA GLN A 1127 5.12 25.64 31.57
C GLN A 1127 4.38 26.05 32.86
N VAL A 1128 3.70 25.08 33.48
CA VAL A 1128 3.03 25.24 34.77
C VAL A 1128 3.92 24.74 35.91
N ILE A 1129 4.77 25.64 36.44
CA ILE A 1129 5.70 25.45 37.59
C ILE A 1129 5.10 24.71 38.84
N ALA A 1130 3.77 24.61 38.96
CA ALA A 1130 3.11 23.88 40.03
C ALA A 1130 2.91 22.36 39.77
N ASN A 1131 3.08 21.92 38.52
CA ASN A 1131 2.84 20.56 38.04
C ASN A 1131 4.16 19.76 37.95
N VAL A 1132 5.25 20.44 37.56
CA VAL A 1132 6.59 19.87 37.30
C VAL A 1132 7.02 18.78 38.30
N THR A 1133 7.56 17.68 37.80
CA THR A 1133 7.82 16.46 38.56
C THR A 1133 9.05 16.57 39.46
N THR A 1134 9.19 15.62 40.39
CA THR A 1134 10.42 15.53 41.20
C THR A 1134 11.64 15.09 40.37
N SER A 1135 11.43 14.41 39.23
CA SER A 1135 12.48 14.02 38.30
C SER A 1135 13.07 15.27 37.63
N TRP A 1136 12.21 16.06 37.00
CA TRP A 1136 12.54 17.36 36.39
C TRP A 1136 13.21 18.32 37.39
N ASN A 1137 12.73 18.39 38.64
CA ASN A 1137 13.38 19.20 39.69
C ASN A 1137 14.83 18.78 40.03
N THR A 1138 15.31 17.62 39.56
CA THR A 1138 16.64 17.06 39.89
C THR A 1138 17.58 16.90 38.70
N ILE A 1139 17.11 17.16 37.48
CA ILE A 1139 17.98 17.35 36.31
C ILE A 1139 18.47 18.81 36.25
N ASP A 1140 19.28 19.09 35.24
CA ASP A 1140 20.04 20.31 34.98
C ASP A 1140 20.06 20.44 33.45
N CYS A 1141 19.18 21.29 32.91
CA CYS A 1141 18.85 21.30 31.48
C CYS A 1141 19.83 22.13 30.64
N ASP A 1142 20.25 23.29 31.13
CA ASP A 1142 21.26 24.11 30.44
C ASP A 1142 22.72 23.70 30.72
N GLY A 1143 22.93 22.87 31.74
CA GLY A 1143 24.21 22.26 32.07
C GLY A 1143 25.13 23.09 32.96
N ASP A 1144 24.63 24.11 33.66
CA ASP A 1144 25.39 24.97 34.57
C ASP A 1144 25.80 24.30 35.91
N GLY A 1145 25.30 23.10 36.18
CA GLY A 1145 25.54 22.35 37.41
C GLY A 1145 24.59 22.68 38.56
N VAL A 1146 23.59 23.53 38.37
CA VAL A 1146 22.44 23.77 39.27
C VAL A 1146 21.28 22.91 38.77
N THR A 1147 20.49 22.35 39.68
CA THR A 1147 19.28 21.62 39.28
C THR A 1147 18.12 22.58 39.08
N ASN A 1148 17.27 22.35 38.07
CA ASN A 1148 16.10 23.17 37.73
C ASN A 1148 15.25 23.55 38.97
N GLY A 1149 15.10 22.63 39.93
CA GLY A 1149 14.38 22.86 41.19
C GLY A 1149 15.04 23.80 42.20
N ASP A 1150 16.37 23.89 42.24
CA ASP A 1150 17.12 24.88 43.04
C ASP A 1150 17.10 26.25 42.33
N GLU A 1151 17.03 26.27 41.01
CA GLU A 1151 16.90 27.50 40.21
C GLU A 1151 15.56 28.20 40.35
N ILE A 1152 14.44 27.45 40.33
CA ILE A 1152 13.12 27.99 40.69
C ILE A 1152 13.14 28.65 42.09
N ILE A 1153 13.93 28.11 43.02
CA ILE A 1153 14.08 28.64 44.38
C ILE A 1153 14.89 29.95 44.38
N ASP A 1154 15.92 30.02 43.56
CA ASP A 1154 16.83 31.17 43.46
C ASP A 1154 16.34 32.28 42.52
N GLY A 1155 15.41 31.95 41.62
CA GLY A 1155 14.85 32.84 40.60
C GLY A 1155 15.75 33.01 39.37
N THR A 1156 16.44 31.93 39.00
CA THR A 1156 17.23 31.76 37.78
C THR A 1156 16.42 30.98 36.73
N ASP A 1157 17.01 30.60 35.60
CA ASP A 1157 16.29 30.23 34.37
C ASP A 1157 16.83 28.92 33.78
N PRO A 1158 16.13 27.77 33.94
CA PRO A 1158 16.69 26.44 33.63
C PRO A 1158 17.02 26.11 32.17
N GLN A 1159 16.84 27.06 31.25
CA GLN A 1159 17.25 26.95 29.84
C GLN A 1159 18.36 27.95 29.47
N ASP A 1160 18.83 28.80 30.39
CA ASP A 1160 19.89 29.79 30.15
C ASP A 1160 21.05 29.57 31.13
N GLY A 1161 22.05 28.80 30.70
CA GLY A 1161 23.22 28.46 31.52
C GLY A 1161 24.10 29.65 31.96
N CYS A 1162 23.77 30.88 31.54
CA CYS A 1162 24.37 32.10 32.07
C CYS A 1162 23.51 32.81 33.13
N SER A 1163 22.26 32.41 33.28
CA SER A 1163 21.33 32.81 34.33
C SER A 1163 21.43 31.83 35.50
N TYR A 1164 22.45 31.96 36.35
CA TYR A 1164 22.61 31.02 37.48
C TYR A 1164 23.14 31.61 38.79
N MET A 1165 23.10 30.79 39.87
CA MET A 1165 23.72 31.12 41.16
C MET A 1165 24.85 30.16 41.52
N ALA A 1166 26.10 30.61 41.35
CA ALA A 1166 27.33 29.86 41.67
C ALA A 1166 27.47 29.32 43.12
N SER A 1167 26.54 29.65 44.04
CA SER A 1167 26.48 29.01 45.38
C SER A 1167 25.55 27.79 45.47
N SER A 1168 24.78 27.54 44.42
CA SER A 1168 23.74 26.51 44.29
C SER A 1168 24.15 25.41 43.30
N VAL A 1169 25.23 25.63 42.54
CA VAL A 1169 25.91 24.60 41.73
C VAL A 1169 26.28 23.40 42.62
N THR A 1170 25.66 22.24 42.35
CA THR A 1170 25.86 20.99 43.10
C THR A 1170 26.11 19.77 42.21
N LEU A 1171 25.79 19.84 40.93
CA LEU A 1171 26.11 18.86 39.89
C LEU A 1171 27.40 19.25 39.14
N PRO A 1172 27.95 18.36 38.28
CA PRO A 1172 29.01 18.71 37.34
C PRO A 1172 28.43 19.46 36.13
N THR A 1173 29.08 20.55 35.74
CA THR A 1173 28.77 21.32 34.52
C THR A 1173 28.97 20.51 33.24
N THR A 1174 28.22 20.82 32.18
CA THR A 1174 28.34 20.17 30.86
C THR A 1174 29.45 20.81 29.99
N PRO A 1175 29.95 20.11 28.96
CA PRO A 1175 30.87 20.70 27.99
C PRO A 1175 30.27 21.86 27.19
N ALA A 1176 28.95 21.87 26.98
CA ALA A 1176 28.25 22.98 26.33
C ALA A 1176 28.35 24.24 27.19
N TRP A 1177 28.01 24.13 28.47
CA TRP A 1177 28.17 25.21 29.44
C TRP A 1177 29.64 25.65 29.62
N GLU A 1178 30.59 24.70 29.65
CA GLU A 1178 32.03 25.01 29.75
C GLU A 1178 32.56 25.83 28.56
N ALA A 1179 31.85 25.82 27.42
CA ALA A 1179 32.18 26.58 26.21
C ALA A 1179 31.51 27.97 26.15
N LEU A 1180 30.52 28.26 27.00
CA LEU A 1180 29.89 29.58 27.10
C LEU A 1180 30.83 30.63 27.72
N ASP A 1181 30.52 31.90 27.50
CA ASP A 1181 31.20 33.10 28.03
C ASP A 1181 30.12 34.01 28.64
N CYS A 1182 29.78 33.75 29.91
CA CYS A 1182 28.53 34.25 30.50
C CYS A 1182 28.57 35.70 30.96
N ASP A 1183 29.75 36.29 31.18
CA ASP A 1183 29.90 37.73 31.44
C ASP A 1183 30.38 38.54 30.22
N GLY A 1184 30.74 37.86 29.12
CA GLY A 1184 31.13 38.44 27.84
C GLY A 1184 32.54 39.02 27.84
N ASP A 1185 33.44 38.47 28.64
CA ASP A 1185 34.81 38.95 28.82
C ASP A 1185 35.84 38.25 27.90
N GLY A 1186 35.46 37.17 27.23
CA GLY A 1186 36.25 36.47 26.22
C GLY A 1186 37.01 35.25 26.74
N VAL A 1187 36.84 34.88 28.02
CA VAL A 1187 37.26 33.58 28.56
C VAL A 1187 36.02 32.68 28.63
N THR A 1188 36.16 31.38 28.36
CA THR A 1188 35.03 30.46 28.54
C THR A 1188 34.91 30.02 29.99
N ASN A 1189 33.69 29.71 30.44
CA ASN A 1189 33.39 29.27 31.80
C ASN A 1189 34.32 28.13 32.27
N GLY A 1190 34.65 27.17 31.39
CA GLY A 1190 35.58 26.07 31.68
C GLY A 1190 37.04 26.50 31.86
N ASP A 1191 37.54 27.44 31.06
CA ASP A 1191 38.89 28.02 31.22
C ASP A 1191 39.00 28.80 32.55
N GLU A 1192 37.92 29.47 32.96
CA GLU A 1192 37.83 30.23 34.22
C GLU A 1192 37.81 29.35 35.47
N ILE A 1193 37.02 28.27 35.47
CA ILE A 1193 37.08 27.25 36.52
C ILE A 1193 38.50 26.66 36.62
N ALA A 1194 39.18 26.46 35.48
CA ALA A 1194 40.50 25.84 35.43
C ALA A 1194 41.62 26.71 36.01
N ASP A 1195 41.55 28.05 35.87
CA ASP A 1195 42.57 28.97 36.43
C ASP A 1195 42.15 29.75 37.69
N GLY A 1196 40.85 29.72 38.02
CA GLY A 1196 40.27 30.10 39.31
C GLY A 1196 39.68 31.50 39.35
N THR A 1197 39.02 31.90 38.26
CA THR A 1197 38.25 33.15 38.11
C THR A 1197 36.74 32.91 38.30
N ASP A 1198 35.89 33.91 38.02
CA ASP A 1198 34.46 33.94 38.40
C ASP A 1198 33.60 34.20 37.15
N PRO A 1199 32.92 33.18 36.55
CA PRO A 1199 32.27 33.30 35.23
C PRO A 1199 31.05 34.22 35.12
N LEU A 1200 30.88 35.12 36.09
CA LEU A 1200 29.81 36.12 36.18
C LEU A 1200 30.35 37.52 36.56
N ASP A 1201 31.67 37.78 36.53
CA ASP A 1201 32.29 39.09 36.82
C ASP A 1201 33.39 39.47 35.80
N GLU A 1202 33.00 40.26 34.78
CA GLU A 1202 33.80 40.83 33.64
C GLU A 1202 35.12 41.54 34.02
N CYS A 1203 35.45 41.59 35.31
CA CYS A 1203 36.62 42.21 35.90
C CYS A 1203 37.58 41.24 36.60
N ASP A 1204 37.24 39.99 36.86
CA ASP A 1204 38.09 39.00 37.53
C ASP A 1204 38.56 37.90 36.60
N LEU A 1205 39.35 38.22 35.57
CA LEU A 1205 39.81 37.26 34.56
C LEU A 1205 41.34 37.02 34.52
N VAL A 1206 41.74 35.95 33.82
CA VAL A 1206 43.11 35.77 33.32
C VAL A 1206 43.17 36.06 31.82
N VAL A 1207 43.67 37.26 31.49
CA VAL A 1207 43.94 37.78 30.10
C VAL A 1207 44.88 36.89 29.24
N ALA A 1208 45.34 35.74 29.74
CA ALA A 1208 46.09 34.75 28.97
C ALA A 1208 45.24 33.55 28.51
N SER A 1209 44.04 33.41 29.08
CA SER A 1209 43.05 32.35 28.86
C SER A 1209 41.90 32.83 27.96
N GLN A 1210 41.86 34.12 27.59
CA GLN A 1210 40.88 34.64 26.62
C GLN A 1210 41.05 33.95 25.25
N THR A 1211 40.12 33.04 24.96
CA THR A 1211 40.05 32.15 23.79
C THR A 1211 38.92 32.54 22.84
N VAL A 1212 37.84 33.14 23.36
CA VAL A 1212 36.65 33.60 22.62
C VAL A 1212 36.58 35.16 22.56
N PRO A 1213 35.67 35.78 21.78
CA PRO A 1213 35.68 37.23 21.53
C PRO A 1213 34.85 38.09 22.52
N PRO A 1214 35.46 39.08 23.21
CA PRO A 1214 34.76 40.16 23.94
C PRO A 1214 34.60 41.49 23.14
#